data_AF-A0ABD3LMY5-F1
#
_entry.id   AF-A0ABD3LMY5-F1
#
_cell.length_a   1.000
_cell.length_b   1.000
_cell.length_c   1.000
_cell.angle_alpha   90.00
_cell.angle_beta   90.00
_cell.angle_gamma   90.00
#
_symmetry.space_group_name_H-M   'P 1'
#
loop_
_entity.id
_entity.type
_entity.pdbx_description
1 polymer ?
#
loop_
_entity_poly.entity_id
_entity_poly.type
_entity_poly.pdbx_seq_one_letter_code
_entity_poly.pdbx_strand_id
1 'polypeptide(L)'
;MSLSVHLLVLFLLSLTPHQTPAFAAKKSYVVYLGSHSHGRDASLADLSRVTESHHEFLGSFLGSRDDAEEAIFYSYTRHINGFAATLEDEVAAQIAKHPRVVSVFLNQGKKLHTTRSWEFLGLEQNGVIPSESIWKKARFGEDSIIGNLDSGVWPESKSFSDQGLGPIPPKWKGICQNDKDPHFRCNRKLIGARYFNQGYAVASGPLNASFDTPRDNEGHGSHTLSTAGGNFVAGASVFSHGPGTAKGGSPKARVAAYKVCWPPVDDNGCFDADIVAGFDAAIHDGVDVISVSVGSPASPLFYDGISIGSFHAVTNGIVVVCSAGNAQPGYETVTNISPWLITVAASTMDRDFSNYVVIGDQRRFKGASLSPNSLPGGKFYKLISAADAGLSHVSPDEAKFCKDGTLDLRKVKGNILVCLWGENAIADEVEKAFLASGVVGMVLANNMSLGNEIEAYTHFLPASHVNYTDGAAIFSYIKSTKFPTAQITRIVTNLGVKPSPLMAAFSLKGPNTITPEILKPDITAPGVLVIAAYTEAVGPTGQEYDKRRVPYYAISGTSMSCPHVSGVAGLLKTLHPKWSPAAIRSAIMTSATILDNAMESIMNNSFYEANPFSYGAGHIQPNRAMDPGLVYDLGIKDYLNLLCSLGYNAMQISMFSDGAYNCSKRIGLLDFNYPSITVPMLSGSIMVTRTVKNVGFPGTYRASILEPNGVSVLVKPAYLKFKKINEKKSFKVVLKAKGASVTGDYSFGELIWSDTKHHVRSPIVVKAI
;
A
#
# COMPACT_ATOMS: atom_id res chain seq x y z
N MET A 1 60.22 29.28 64.17
CA MET A 1 60.43 30.24 63.08
C MET A 1 59.47 29.92 61.94
N SER A 2 58.92 30.96 61.35
CA SER A 2 58.20 31.12 60.07
C SER A 2 57.41 29.96 59.46
N LEU A 3 56.08 30.09 59.30
CA LEU A 3 55.31 30.95 58.36
C LEU A 3 55.12 30.33 56.97
N SER A 4 53.85 29.97 56.72
CA SER A 4 53.08 30.12 55.48
C SER A 4 53.79 30.23 54.12
N VAL A 5 53.59 29.21 53.28
CA VAL A 5 53.09 29.41 51.90
C VAL A 5 51.83 28.56 51.69
N HIS A 6 50.77 29.06 52.31
CA HIS A 6 49.43 29.19 51.74
C HIS A 6 49.17 28.71 50.29
N LEU A 7 48.04 28.00 50.16
CA LEU A 7 46.93 28.42 49.30
C LEU A 7 47.18 28.51 47.79
N LEU A 8 47.95 27.57 47.24
CA LEU A 8 47.94 27.26 45.80
C LEU A 8 47.65 25.77 45.59
N VAL A 9 46.90 25.44 44.55
CA VAL A 9 46.51 24.07 44.14
C VAL A 9 45.48 23.37 45.06
N LEU A 10 44.40 24.08 45.40
CA LEU A 10 43.12 23.44 45.75
C LEU A 10 42.34 23.02 44.47
N PHE A 11 43.05 22.58 43.41
CA PHE A 11 42.45 22.46 42.06
C PHE A 11 43.07 21.44 41.07
N LEU A 12 44.04 20.61 41.48
CA LEU A 12 44.59 19.55 40.61
C LEU A 12 44.69 18.23 41.38
N LEU A 13 44.27 17.13 40.73
CA LEU A 13 44.29 15.73 41.20
C LEU A 13 43.15 15.29 42.15
N SER A 14 41.97 15.90 42.05
CA SER A 14 40.70 15.20 42.28
C SER A 14 40.32 14.26 41.12
N LEU A 15 41.30 13.51 40.57
CA LEU A 15 41.17 12.73 39.33
C LEU A 15 42.16 11.54 39.25
N THR A 16 41.94 10.50 40.05
CA THR A 16 42.33 9.12 39.68
C THR A 16 41.15 8.19 39.99
N PRO A 17 40.48 7.60 38.99
CA PRO A 17 39.36 6.71 39.24
C PRO A 17 39.86 5.35 39.71
N HIS A 18 39.37 4.86 40.86
CA HIS A 18 39.32 3.41 41.07
C HIS A 18 38.23 2.84 40.17
N GLN A 19 38.62 2.60 38.90
CA GLN A 19 37.86 1.76 38.00
C GLN A 19 37.82 0.35 38.59
N THR A 20 36.62 -0.15 38.84
CA THR A 20 36.39 -1.60 38.95
C THR A 20 36.88 -2.25 37.65
N PRO A 21 37.53 -3.44 37.71
CA PRO A 21 37.95 -4.13 36.50
C PRO A 21 36.73 -4.51 35.69
N ALA A 22 36.52 -3.82 34.57
CA ALA A 22 35.55 -4.22 33.56
C ALA A 22 36.10 -5.47 32.88
N PHE A 23 35.59 -6.64 33.27
CA PHE A 23 35.78 -7.86 32.48
C PHE A 23 35.31 -7.57 31.04
N ALA A 24 36.21 -7.72 30.07
CA ALA A 24 35.90 -7.50 28.67
C ALA A 24 34.76 -8.45 28.27
N ALA A 25 33.60 -7.90 27.94
CA ALA A 25 32.43 -8.70 27.63
C ALA A 25 32.66 -9.41 26.30
N LYS A 26 32.93 -10.73 26.34
CA LYS A 26 33.03 -11.57 25.14
C LYS A 26 31.75 -11.49 24.33
N LYS A 27 31.87 -11.30 23.02
CA LYS A 27 30.75 -11.22 22.08
C LYS A 27 30.89 -12.26 20.99
N SER A 28 29.79 -12.58 20.34
CA SER A 28 29.78 -13.46 19.19
C SER A 28 30.26 -12.71 17.94
N TYR A 29 31.27 -13.24 17.25
CA TYR A 29 31.87 -12.69 16.04
C TYR A 29 31.86 -13.73 14.91
N VAL A 30 31.88 -13.26 13.67
CA VAL A 30 32.12 -14.05 12.47
C VAL A 30 33.47 -13.63 11.89
N VAL A 31 34.37 -14.61 11.71
CA VAL A 31 35.67 -14.47 11.06
C VAL A 31 35.57 -15.10 9.69
N TYR A 32 35.64 -14.30 8.63
CA TYR A 32 35.53 -14.75 7.24
C TYR A 32 36.92 -14.78 6.58
N LEU A 33 37.27 -15.93 5.99
CA LEU A 33 38.59 -16.23 5.40
C LEU A 33 38.53 -16.38 3.86
N GLY A 34 37.36 -16.22 3.23
CA GLY A 34 37.18 -16.30 1.78
C GLY A 34 36.54 -17.61 1.32
N SER A 35 37.10 -18.26 0.30
CA SER A 35 36.66 -19.57 -0.21
C SER A 35 37.69 -20.66 0.08
N HIS A 36 37.25 -21.92 -0.02
CA HIS A 36 38.13 -23.09 0.12
C HIS A 36 38.77 -23.50 -1.21
N SER A 37 39.98 -24.05 -1.14
CA SER A 37 40.74 -24.51 -2.32
C SER A 37 40.30 -25.89 -2.84
N HIS A 38 39.59 -26.69 -2.04
CA HIS A 38 39.16 -28.06 -2.38
C HIS A 38 37.99 -28.17 -3.37
N GLY A 39 37.58 -27.08 -4.03
CA GLY A 39 36.52 -27.09 -5.04
C GLY A 39 35.12 -27.39 -4.50
N ARG A 40 34.19 -27.78 -5.40
CA ARG A 40 32.77 -28.02 -5.07
C ARG A 40 32.51 -29.35 -4.37
N ASP A 41 33.31 -30.38 -4.67
CA ASP A 41 33.09 -31.77 -4.25
C ASP A 41 34.10 -32.20 -3.18
N ALA A 42 34.02 -31.58 -2.02
CA ALA A 42 34.93 -31.82 -0.89
C ALA A 42 34.65 -33.17 -0.19
N SER A 43 35.69 -33.95 0.08
CA SER A 43 35.56 -35.17 0.89
C SER A 43 35.41 -34.86 2.37
N LEU A 44 34.92 -35.81 3.18
CA LEU A 44 34.84 -35.65 4.64
C LEU A 44 36.22 -35.33 5.26
N ALA A 45 37.29 -35.92 4.74
CA ALA A 45 38.65 -35.66 5.22
C ALA A 45 39.10 -34.22 4.93
N ASP A 46 38.65 -33.62 3.83
CA ASP A 46 38.96 -32.23 3.51
C ASP A 46 38.19 -31.27 4.43
N LEU A 47 36.92 -31.56 4.73
CA LEU A 47 36.12 -30.78 5.68
C LEU A 47 36.68 -30.88 7.11
N SER A 48 37.22 -32.03 7.51
CA SER A 48 37.92 -32.21 8.79
C SER A 48 39.19 -31.37 8.85
N ARG A 49 40.07 -31.45 7.84
CA ARG A 49 41.30 -30.64 7.74
C ARG A 49 41.02 -29.14 7.76
N VAL A 50 39.95 -28.70 7.09
CA VAL A 50 39.52 -27.29 7.15
C VAL A 50 39.15 -26.90 8.58
N THR A 51 38.41 -27.75 9.29
CA THR A 51 38.02 -27.50 10.70
C THR A 51 39.25 -27.42 11.60
N GLU A 52 40.18 -28.37 11.49
CA GLU A 52 41.47 -28.33 12.19
C GLU A 52 42.22 -27.03 11.91
N SER A 53 42.28 -26.60 10.64
CA SER A 53 42.95 -25.35 10.25
C SER A 53 42.29 -24.09 10.81
N HIS A 54 40.97 -24.12 11.10
CA HIS A 54 40.29 -23.02 11.80
C HIS A 54 40.65 -22.99 13.29
N HIS A 55 40.75 -24.15 13.93
CA HIS A 55 41.10 -24.28 15.35
C HIS A 55 42.57 -23.88 15.58
N GLU A 56 43.49 -24.33 14.72
CA GLU A 56 44.89 -23.87 14.71
C GLU A 56 44.99 -22.35 14.47
N PHE A 57 44.22 -21.84 13.50
CA PHE A 57 44.25 -20.42 13.16
C PHE A 57 43.80 -19.54 14.33
N LEU A 58 42.62 -19.81 14.92
CA LEU A 58 42.16 -19.05 16.09
C LEU A 58 43.05 -19.31 17.32
N GLY A 59 43.54 -20.54 17.50
CA GLY A 59 44.45 -20.91 18.58
C GLY A 59 45.74 -20.11 18.58
N SER A 60 46.24 -19.68 17.41
CA SER A 60 47.40 -18.78 17.33
C SER A 60 47.16 -17.36 17.89
N PHE A 61 45.90 -16.94 18.08
CA PHE A 61 45.54 -15.67 18.72
C PHE A 61 45.09 -15.84 20.18
N LEU A 62 44.51 -17.00 20.54
CA LEU A 62 44.10 -17.32 21.90
C LEU A 62 45.22 -17.95 22.75
N GLY A 63 46.30 -18.43 22.12
CA GLY A 63 47.42 -19.11 22.78
C GLY A 63 47.18 -20.60 23.08
N SER A 64 45.98 -21.10 22.81
CA SER A 64 45.55 -22.48 23.08
C SER A 64 44.63 -22.96 21.95
N ARG A 65 44.86 -24.21 21.51
CA ARG A 65 44.00 -24.88 20.51
C ARG A 65 42.63 -25.22 21.13
N ASP A 66 42.62 -25.67 22.37
CA ASP A 66 41.40 -26.16 23.02
C ASP A 66 40.45 -24.99 23.34
N ASP A 67 40.99 -23.83 23.72
CA ASP A 67 40.26 -22.57 23.86
C ASP A 67 39.63 -22.10 22.53
N ALA A 68 40.28 -22.41 21.40
CA ALA A 68 39.74 -22.14 20.07
C ALA A 68 38.63 -23.11 19.68
N GLU A 69 38.70 -24.38 20.10
CA GLU A 69 37.59 -25.34 19.93
C GLU A 69 36.38 -24.96 20.79
N GLU A 70 36.59 -24.48 22.02
CA GLU A 70 35.51 -23.98 22.88
C GLU A 70 34.92 -22.66 22.37
N ALA A 71 35.75 -21.75 21.83
CA ALA A 71 35.29 -20.48 21.31
C ALA A 71 34.53 -20.60 19.98
N ILE A 72 34.91 -21.53 19.09
CA ILE A 72 34.29 -21.71 17.76
C ILE A 72 33.01 -22.53 17.87
N PHE A 73 31.87 -21.87 17.72
CA PHE A 73 30.55 -22.52 17.73
C PHE A 73 30.01 -22.84 16.33
N TYR A 74 30.62 -22.31 15.26
CA TYR A 74 30.42 -22.81 13.89
C TYR A 74 31.71 -22.74 13.05
N SER A 75 32.07 -23.84 12.40
CA SER A 75 33.12 -23.91 11.38
C SER A 75 32.49 -24.04 9.99
N TYR A 76 32.78 -23.10 9.08
CA TYR A 76 32.24 -23.12 7.72
C TYR A 76 33.22 -23.88 6.80
N THR A 77 32.87 -25.12 6.45
CA THR A 77 33.83 -26.03 5.80
C THR A 77 33.60 -26.27 4.31
N ARG A 78 32.42 -25.96 3.77
CA ARG A 78 32.00 -26.46 2.44
C ARG A 78 32.23 -25.49 1.26
N HIS A 79 31.71 -24.27 1.37
CA HIS A 79 31.71 -23.30 0.26
C HIS A 79 32.11 -21.88 0.68
N ILE A 80 32.24 -21.66 1.98
CA ILE A 80 32.61 -20.41 2.66
C ILE A 80 33.71 -20.83 3.62
N ASN A 81 34.83 -20.11 3.64
CA ASN A 81 35.96 -20.34 4.52
C ASN A 81 35.91 -19.37 5.71
N GLY A 82 36.17 -19.86 6.92
CA GLY A 82 36.01 -19.13 8.16
C GLY A 82 35.06 -19.78 9.16
N PHE A 83 34.78 -19.06 10.23
CA PHE A 83 34.08 -19.59 11.41
C PHE A 83 33.35 -18.48 12.17
N ALA A 84 32.47 -18.87 13.10
CA ALA A 84 31.89 -17.97 14.08
C ALA A 84 32.35 -18.40 15.48
N ALA A 85 32.82 -17.43 16.27
CA ALA A 85 33.44 -17.65 17.56
C ALA A 85 33.03 -16.59 18.60
N THR A 86 33.10 -16.94 19.88
CA THR A 86 32.87 -16.00 20.99
C THR A 86 34.20 -15.41 21.44
N LEU A 87 34.43 -14.13 21.10
CA LEU A 87 35.73 -13.46 21.22
C LEU A 87 35.64 -12.16 22.01
N GLU A 88 36.78 -11.72 22.55
CA GLU A 88 36.97 -10.36 23.08
C GLU A 88 37.24 -9.38 21.92
N ASP A 89 36.86 -8.11 22.10
CA ASP A 89 36.95 -7.09 21.06
C ASP A 89 38.41 -6.89 20.56
N GLU A 90 39.40 -6.92 21.47
CA GLU A 90 40.81 -6.82 21.11
C GLU A 90 41.27 -8.01 20.26
N VAL A 91 40.86 -9.24 20.61
CA VAL A 91 41.20 -10.46 19.86
C VAL A 91 40.59 -10.41 18.46
N ALA A 92 39.31 -10.03 18.36
CA ALA A 92 38.64 -9.84 17.07
C ALA A 92 39.35 -8.78 16.21
N ALA A 93 39.82 -7.68 16.81
CA ALA A 93 40.56 -6.62 16.13
C ALA A 93 42.00 -7.02 15.72
N GLN A 94 42.63 -7.96 16.42
CA GLN A 94 43.92 -8.54 16.02
C GLN A 94 43.74 -9.50 14.84
N ILE A 95 42.76 -10.40 14.92
CA ILE A 95 42.42 -11.34 13.84
C ILE A 95 42.09 -10.57 12.55
N ALA A 96 41.33 -9.46 12.66
CA ALA A 96 40.98 -8.61 11.51
C ALA A 96 42.17 -7.99 10.76
N LYS A 97 43.37 -7.94 11.37
CA LYS A 97 44.60 -7.43 10.72
C LYS A 97 45.39 -8.51 9.99
N HIS A 98 45.02 -9.78 10.16
CA HIS A 98 45.79 -10.89 9.61
C HIS A 98 45.54 -11.05 8.10
N PRO A 99 46.57 -11.19 7.23
CA PRO A 99 46.42 -11.15 5.78
C PRO A 99 45.60 -12.28 5.15
N ARG A 100 45.34 -13.38 5.89
CA ARG A 100 44.40 -14.45 5.49
C ARG A 100 42.93 -14.18 5.88
N VAL A 101 42.64 -13.10 6.60
CA VAL A 101 41.29 -12.77 7.07
C VAL A 101 40.70 -11.69 6.18
N VAL A 102 39.55 -12.01 5.56
CA VAL A 102 38.82 -11.09 4.69
C VAL A 102 38.00 -10.10 5.53
N SER A 103 37.40 -10.56 6.62
CA SER A 103 36.75 -9.68 7.61
C SER A 103 36.52 -10.37 8.95
N VAL A 104 36.43 -9.56 10.02
CA VAL A 104 35.87 -9.97 11.31
C VAL A 104 34.76 -8.99 11.66
N PHE A 105 33.58 -9.49 11.99
CA PHE A 105 32.43 -8.64 12.30
C PHE A 105 31.52 -9.28 13.35
N LEU A 106 30.80 -8.44 14.10
CA LEU A 106 29.91 -8.90 15.16
C LEU A 106 28.76 -9.74 14.58
N ASN A 107 28.50 -10.91 15.18
CA ASN A 107 27.31 -11.69 14.89
C ASN A 107 26.07 -10.95 15.42
N GLN A 108 25.14 -10.62 14.53
CA GLN A 108 23.96 -9.81 14.83
C GLN A 108 22.70 -10.45 14.25
N GLY A 109 21.67 -10.63 15.09
CA GLY A 109 20.34 -11.04 14.63
C GLY A 109 19.72 -10.03 13.66
N LYS A 110 18.90 -10.52 12.72
CA LYS A 110 18.20 -9.73 11.69
C LYS A 110 16.70 -10.06 11.70
N LYS A 111 15.84 -9.17 11.18
CA LYS A 111 14.38 -9.34 11.08
C LYS A 111 13.86 -8.92 9.69
N LEU A 112 12.75 -9.53 9.25
CA LEU A 112 12.00 -9.29 7.99
C LEU A 112 10.54 -8.99 8.38
N HIS A 113 9.78 -8.02 7.85
CA HIS A 113 8.35 -7.90 8.30
C HIS A 113 7.29 -7.15 7.48
N THR A 114 7.62 -6.43 6.40
CA THR A 114 6.82 -5.22 6.00
C THR A 114 6.82 -4.21 7.15
N THR A 115 6.12 -3.07 7.02
CA THR A 115 5.80 -2.25 8.19
C THR A 115 4.46 -2.67 8.79
N ARG A 116 3.47 -3.11 7.98
CA ARG A 116 2.30 -3.88 8.44
C ARG A 116 1.44 -4.56 7.35
N SER A 117 1.17 -3.89 6.22
CA SER A 117 -0.01 -4.22 5.38
C SER A 117 -0.10 -5.67 4.87
N TRP A 118 1.01 -6.28 4.46
CA TRP A 118 1.00 -7.67 3.98
C TRP A 118 0.90 -8.72 5.10
N GLU A 119 1.35 -8.39 6.32
CA GLU A 119 1.11 -9.20 7.52
C GLU A 119 -0.37 -9.15 7.91
N PHE A 120 -0.99 -7.96 7.85
CA PHE A 120 -2.44 -7.78 8.02
C PHE A 120 -3.25 -8.57 6.97
N LEU A 121 -2.71 -8.73 5.76
CA LEU A 121 -3.27 -9.61 4.71
C LEU A 121 -2.90 -11.10 4.85
N GLY A 122 -2.26 -11.50 5.95
CA GLY A 122 -1.96 -12.90 6.29
C GLY A 122 -0.88 -13.56 5.42
N LEU A 123 -0.07 -12.80 4.68
CA LEU A 123 1.04 -13.35 3.89
C LEU A 123 2.24 -13.75 4.77
N GLU A 124 2.32 -13.17 5.97
CA GLU A 124 3.25 -13.52 7.04
C GLU A 124 2.58 -13.33 8.40
N GLN A 125 3.24 -13.79 9.46
CA GLN A 125 2.83 -13.61 10.84
C GLN A 125 4.09 -13.48 11.71
N ASN A 126 4.26 -12.36 12.42
CA ASN A 126 5.41 -12.09 13.28
C ASN A 126 6.79 -12.26 12.58
N GLY A 127 6.86 -11.92 11.28
CA GLY A 127 8.05 -12.01 10.43
C GLY A 127 8.32 -13.40 9.85
N VAL A 128 7.49 -14.39 10.19
CA VAL A 128 7.54 -15.74 9.62
C VAL A 128 6.54 -15.82 8.48
N ILE A 129 6.98 -16.26 7.30
CA ILE A 129 6.11 -16.49 6.13
C ILE A 129 5.64 -17.97 6.18
N PRO A 130 4.34 -18.26 6.38
CA PRO A 130 3.82 -19.63 6.41
C PRO A 130 4.08 -20.39 5.10
N SER A 131 4.19 -21.73 5.16
CA SER A 131 4.29 -22.59 3.95
C SER A 131 3.11 -22.41 3.00
N GLU A 132 1.94 -22.12 3.56
CA GLU A 132 0.68 -21.91 2.84
C GLU A 132 0.48 -20.48 2.33
N SER A 133 1.41 -19.57 2.63
CA SER A 133 1.38 -18.22 2.08
C SER A 133 1.56 -18.24 0.56
N ILE A 134 0.71 -17.52 -0.16
CA ILE A 134 0.82 -17.37 -1.62
C ILE A 134 2.21 -16.83 -2.03
N TRP A 135 2.90 -16.06 -1.17
CA TRP A 135 4.31 -15.71 -1.40
C TRP A 135 5.22 -16.91 -1.60
N LYS A 136 5.13 -17.96 -0.77
CA LYS A 136 5.95 -19.17 -0.97
C LYS A 136 5.45 -19.98 -2.17
N LYS A 137 4.13 -20.20 -2.29
CA LYS A 137 3.56 -21.00 -3.39
C LYS A 137 3.84 -20.41 -4.77
N ALA A 138 3.77 -19.08 -4.90
CA ALA A 138 4.01 -18.32 -6.13
C ALA A 138 5.45 -17.77 -6.25
N ARG A 139 6.42 -18.31 -5.49
CA ARG A 139 7.84 -17.90 -5.52
C ARG A 139 8.06 -16.37 -5.43
N PHE A 140 7.25 -15.69 -4.63
CA PHE A 140 7.26 -14.23 -4.42
C PHE A 140 7.00 -13.40 -5.70
N GLY A 141 6.38 -14.00 -6.73
CA GLY A 141 6.09 -13.35 -8.00
C GLY A 141 7.24 -13.41 -9.02
N GLU A 142 8.22 -14.29 -8.79
CA GLU A 142 9.40 -14.48 -9.64
C GLU A 142 9.04 -14.60 -11.14
N ASP A 143 9.64 -13.72 -11.93
CA ASP A 143 9.49 -13.57 -13.39
C ASP A 143 8.11 -13.15 -13.94
N SER A 144 7.18 -12.78 -13.05
CA SER A 144 6.10 -11.86 -13.43
C SER A 144 6.63 -10.43 -13.60
N ILE A 145 5.98 -9.65 -14.45
CA ILE A 145 6.33 -8.26 -14.77
C ILE A 145 5.14 -7.36 -14.45
N ILE A 146 5.31 -6.41 -13.53
CA ILE A 146 4.29 -5.45 -13.13
C ILE A 146 4.67 -4.05 -13.64
N GLY A 147 3.86 -3.48 -14.52
CA GLY A 147 3.96 -2.08 -14.94
C GLY A 147 3.11 -1.16 -14.05
N ASN A 148 3.52 0.09 -13.83
CA ASN A 148 2.60 1.16 -13.42
C ASN A 148 2.54 2.31 -14.43
N LEU A 149 1.35 2.90 -14.58
CA LEU A 149 1.13 4.19 -15.27
C LEU A 149 0.92 5.25 -14.19
N ASP A 150 1.90 6.14 -14.01
CA ASP A 150 2.00 6.97 -12.79
C ASP A 150 2.95 8.20 -12.97
N SER A 151 3.40 8.84 -11.88
CA SER A 151 4.34 9.98 -11.87
C SER A 151 5.83 9.61 -12.08
N GLY A 152 6.13 8.32 -12.30
CA GLY A 152 7.46 7.81 -12.65
C GLY A 152 8.02 6.81 -11.63
N VAL A 153 9.35 6.70 -11.54
CA VAL A 153 10.02 5.92 -10.50
C VAL A 153 11.32 6.56 -10.01
N TRP A 154 11.65 6.41 -8.73
CA TRP A 154 12.93 6.77 -8.12
C TRP A 154 13.87 5.54 -8.10
N PRO A 155 14.72 5.33 -9.13
CA PRO A 155 15.41 4.05 -9.35
C PRO A 155 16.44 3.70 -8.26
N GLU A 156 16.96 4.68 -7.53
CA GLU A 156 17.92 4.49 -6.44
C GLU A 156 17.29 3.90 -5.16
N SER A 157 15.95 3.87 -5.06
CA SER A 157 15.29 3.29 -3.90
C SER A 157 15.69 1.82 -3.73
N LYS A 158 16.01 1.42 -2.50
CA LYS A 158 16.35 0.03 -2.15
C LYS A 158 15.22 -0.95 -2.50
N SER A 159 13.97 -0.47 -2.59
CA SER A 159 12.82 -1.26 -3.04
C SER A 159 12.95 -1.72 -4.51
N PHE A 160 13.80 -1.07 -5.30
CA PHE A 160 14.12 -1.42 -6.67
C PHE A 160 15.53 -2.02 -6.82
N SER A 161 16.14 -2.47 -5.71
CA SER A 161 17.37 -3.27 -5.75
C SER A 161 17.13 -4.64 -6.41
N ASP A 162 18.07 -5.05 -7.27
CA ASP A 162 18.05 -6.32 -7.98
C ASP A 162 18.81 -7.46 -7.26
N GLN A 163 19.19 -7.24 -6.00
CA GLN A 163 19.81 -8.25 -5.16
C GLN A 163 18.91 -9.50 -5.05
N GLY A 164 19.48 -10.67 -5.36
CA GLY A 164 18.77 -11.95 -5.30
C GLY A 164 17.87 -12.28 -6.49
N LEU A 165 17.88 -11.48 -7.56
CA LEU A 165 17.16 -11.78 -8.80
C LEU A 165 18.05 -12.47 -9.85
N GLY A 166 17.41 -13.26 -10.72
CA GLY A 166 18.01 -13.87 -11.91
C GLY A 166 18.10 -12.89 -13.10
N PRO A 167 18.48 -13.37 -14.30
CA PRO A 167 18.44 -12.58 -15.53
C PRO A 167 17.02 -12.07 -15.83
N ILE A 168 16.90 -11.03 -16.66
CA ILE A 168 15.60 -10.46 -17.07
C ILE A 168 14.84 -11.52 -17.92
N PRO A 169 13.52 -11.71 -17.74
CA PRO A 169 12.75 -12.68 -18.52
C PRO A 169 12.85 -12.42 -20.04
N PRO A 170 13.16 -13.43 -20.88
CA PRO A 170 13.34 -13.24 -22.33
C PRO A 170 12.12 -12.72 -23.11
N LYS A 171 10.93 -12.71 -22.49
CA LYS A 171 9.71 -12.13 -23.08
C LYS A 171 9.70 -10.60 -23.07
N TRP A 172 10.55 -9.98 -22.25
CA TRP A 172 10.60 -8.53 -22.05
C TRP A 172 11.21 -7.84 -23.27
N LYS A 173 10.52 -6.81 -23.78
CA LYS A 173 10.96 -6.00 -24.93
C LYS A 173 11.15 -4.52 -24.62
N GLY A 174 10.75 -4.08 -23.43
CA GLY A 174 10.81 -2.67 -23.05
C GLY A 174 12.22 -2.16 -22.81
N ILE A 175 12.35 -0.84 -22.85
CA ILE A 175 13.62 -0.12 -22.77
C ILE A 175 13.79 0.60 -21.43
N CYS A 176 15.02 1.02 -21.16
CA CYS A 176 15.30 2.05 -20.17
C CYS A 176 15.56 3.37 -20.89
N GLN A 177 14.59 4.27 -20.90
CA GLN A 177 14.69 5.56 -21.59
C GLN A 177 15.52 6.53 -20.72
N ASN A 178 16.81 6.64 -21.02
CA ASN A 178 17.76 7.45 -20.24
C ASN A 178 18.62 8.41 -21.09
N ASP A 179 18.23 8.65 -22.35
CA ASP A 179 18.97 9.49 -23.33
C ASP A 179 19.17 10.95 -22.87
N LYS A 180 18.37 11.40 -21.90
CA LYS A 180 18.37 12.76 -21.33
C LYS A 180 18.75 12.81 -19.85
N ASP A 181 18.78 11.67 -19.16
CA ASP A 181 19.21 11.52 -17.76
C ASP A 181 20.17 10.32 -17.67
N PRO A 182 21.48 10.50 -17.90
CA PRO A 182 22.47 9.41 -17.87
C PRO A 182 22.70 8.83 -16.47
N HIS A 183 22.12 9.45 -15.43
CA HIS A 183 22.12 8.93 -14.07
C HIS A 183 20.92 7.99 -13.84
N PHE A 184 19.84 8.10 -14.62
CA PHE A 184 18.75 7.13 -14.62
C PHE A 184 19.23 5.77 -15.13
N ARG A 185 19.06 4.73 -14.31
CA ARG A 185 19.51 3.36 -14.63
C ARG A 185 18.49 2.31 -14.20
N CYS A 186 18.10 1.48 -15.17
CA CYS A 186 17.40 0.24 -14.94
C CYS A 186 18.39 -0.86 -14.52
N ASN A 187 17.88 -1.92 -13.90
CA ASN A 187 18.63 -3.07 -13.41
C ASN A 187 17.78 -4.35 -13.60
N ARG A 188 18.10 -5.46 -12.93
CA ARG A 188 17.30 -6.70 -13.08
C ARG A 188 15.99 -6.70 -12.27
N LYS A 189 15.71 -5.65 -11.49
CA LYS A 189 14.47 -5.43 -10.74
C LYS A 189 13.55 -4.44 -11.46
N LEU A 190 13.99 -3.18 -11.59
CA LEU A 190 13.39 -2.18 -12.46
C LEU A 190 13.94 -2.41 -13.86
N ILE A 191 13.22 -3.17 -14.69
CA ILE A 191 13.73 -3.67 -15.98
C ILE A 191 13.45 -2.74 -17.16
N GLY A 192 12.59 -1.74 -16.97
CA GLY A 192 12.39 -0.65 -17.91
C GLY A 192 11.71 0.55 -17.28
N ALA A 193 11.88 1.69 -17.92
CA ALA A 193 11.29 2.94 -17.51
C ALA A 193 11.16 3.84 -18.75
N ARG A 194 9.98 4.42 -18.94
CA ARG A 194 9.61 5.26 -20.09
C ARG A 194 8.78 6.45 -19.61
N TYR A 195 8.74 7.53 -20.40
CA TYR A 195 7.89 8.67 -20.11
C TYR A 195 7.16 9.19 -21.36
N PHE A 196 5.99 9.78 -21.15
CA PHE A 196 5.09 10.30 -22.17
C PHE A 196 4.55 11.65 -21.68
N ASN A 197 4.95 12.73 -22.35
CA ASN A 197 4.62 14.12 -21.99
C ASN A 197 4.09 14.93 -23.18
N GLN A 198 3.70 14.29 -24.28
CA GLN A 198 3.28 15.00 -25.50
C GLN A 198 1.85 15.52 -25.35
N GLY A 199 0.96 14.76 -24.71
CA GLY A 199 -0.39 15.24 -24.36
C GLY A 199 -0.33 16.42 -23.41
N TYR A 200 0.46 16.27 -22.33
CA TYR A 200 0.75 17.34 -21.38
C TYR A 200 1.32 18.59 -22.06
N ALA A 201 2.34 18.45 -22.91
CA ALA A 201 3.00 19.60 -23.55
C ALA A 201 2.07 20.39 -24.48
N VAL A 202 1.06 19.75 -25.08
CA VAL A 202 0.03 20.40 -25.90
C VAL A 202 -1.03 21.09 -25.03
N ALA A 203 -1.45 20.46 -23.93
CA ALA A 203 -2.51 20.98 -23.06
C ALA A 203 -2.04 22.10 -22.11
N SER A 204 -0.84 21.97 -21.57
CA SER A 204 -0.31 22.77 -20.45
C SER A 204 1.00 23.50 -20.78
N GLY A 205 1.52 23.32 -22.00
CA GLY A 205 2.85 23.80 -22.40
C GLY A 205 3.98 22.82 -22.01
N PRO A 206 5.13 22.87 -22.71
CA PRO A 206 6.24 21.96 -22.45
C PRO A 206 6.87 22.21 -21.08
N LEU A 207 7.18 21.13 -20.37
CA LEU A 207 7.96 21.18 -19.14
C LEU A 207 9.43 21.56 -19.43
N ASN A 208 10.14 21.96 -18.38
CA ASN A 208 11.59 22.11 -18.44
C ASN A 208 12.26 20.77 -18.80
N ALA A 209 13.33 20.77 -19.60
CA ALA A 209 14.07 19.57 -20.02
C ALA A 209 14.57 18.67 -18.86
N SER A 210 14.66 19.19 -17.63
CA SER A 210 14.87 18.39 -16.42
C SER A 210 13.78 17.34 -16.12
N PHE A 211 12.60 17.47 -16.75
CA PHE A 211 11.49 16.52 -16.68
C PHE A 211 11.49 15.46 -17.80
N ASP A 212 12.40 15.55 -18.79
CA ASP A 212 12.54 14.58 -19.89
C ASP A 212 13.19 13.26 -19.41
N THR A 213 12.66 12.68 -18.33
CA THR A 213 13.18 11.48 -17.68
C THR A 213 12.03 10.71 -17.02
N PRO A 214 12.08 9.36 -16.97
CA PRO A 214 11.14 8.54 -16.19
C PRO A 214 11.27 8.73 -14.67
N ARG A 215 12.22 9.54 -14.20
CA ARG A 215 12.45 9.85 -12.79
C ARG A 215 11.19 10.41 -12.13
N ASP A 216 10.89 9.88 -10.95
CA ASP A 216 9.82 10.38 -10.10
C ASP A 216 10.25 11.64 -9.34
N ASN A 217 9.58 12.75 -9.62
CA ASN A 217 9.83 14.05 -8.99
C ASN A 217 8.80 14.40 -7.91
N GLU A 218 7.79 13.56 -7.69
CA GLU A 218 6.65 13.85 -6.80
C GLU A 218 6.48 12.76 -5.72
N GLY A 219 6.65 11.48 -6.07
CA GLY A 219 6.83 10.35 -5.16
C GLY A 219 5.75 9.27 -5.23
N HIS A 220 4.58 9.57 -5.81
CA HIS A 220 3.44 8.66 -5.93
C HIS A 220 3.80 7.42 -6.77
N GLY A 221 4.43 7.58 -7.94
CA GLY A 221 4.81 6.46 -8.80
C GLY A 221 5.82 5.51 -8.17
N SER A 222 6.78 6.02 -7.40
CA SER A 222 7.69 5.20 -6.59
C SER A 222 6.95 4.43 -5.49
N HIS A 223 5.96 5.08 -4.88
CA HIS A 223 5.15 4.51 -3.80
C HIS A 223 4.23 3.40 -4.30
N THR A 224 3.52 3.62 -5.40
CA THR A 224 2.63 2.63 -6.00
C THR A 224 3.40 1.44 -6.55
N LEU A 225 4.49 1.66 -7.31
CA LEU A 225 5.29 0.58 -7.90
C LEU A 225 5.99 -0.27 -6.83
N SER A 226 6.49 0.35 -5.76
CA SER A 226 7.09 -0.38 -4.65
C SER A 226 6.05 -1.09 -3.76
N THR A 227 4.81 -0.59 -3.69
CA THR A 227 3.69 -1.31 -3.08
C THR A 227 3.29 -2.53 -3.91
N ALA A 228 3.27 -2.45 -5.25
CA ALA A 228 2.93 -3.61 -6.08
C ALA A 228 4.04 -4.65 -6.11
N GLY A 229 5.28 -4.21 -6.32
CA GLY A 229 6.41 -5.06 -6.64
C GLY A 229 7.74 -4.65 -6.00
N GLY A 230 7.78 -3.93 -4.89
CA GLY A 230 9.03 -3.59 -4.20
C GLY A 230 9.74 -4.81 -3.58
N ASN A 231 11.06 -4.84 -3.63
CA ASN A 231 11.90 -5.84 -2.95
C ASN A 231 11.89 -5.63 -1.41
N PHE A 232 12.41 -6.60 -0.65
CA PHE A 232 12.51 -6.55 0.81
C PHE A 232 13.57 -5.54 1.27
N VAL A 233 13.18 -4.51 2.04
CA VAL A 233 14.11 -3.49 2.58
C VAL A 233 13.95 -3.30 4.08
N ALA A 234 14.92 -3.77 4.87
CA ALA A 234 14.91 -3.62 6.32
C ALA A 234 15.09 -2.16 6.79
N GLY A 235 14.47 -1.80 7.92
CA GLY A 235 14.59 -0.48 8.55
C GLY A 235 13.68 0.61 7.97
N ALA A 236 12.75 0.25 7.08
CA ALA A 236 11.77 1.18 6.55
C ALA A 236 10.85 1.71 7.67
N SER A 237 10.68 3.03 7.71
CA SER A 237 9.84 3.78 8.66
C SER A 237 9.61 5.19 8.14
N VAL A 238 8.64 5.91 8.69
CA VAL A 238 8.45 7.36 8.45
C VAL A 238 8.89 8.09 9.70
N PHE A 239 10.05 8.74 9.67
CA PHE A 239 10.64 9.39 10.86
C PHE A 239 10.71 8.47 12.11
N SER A 240 11.04 7.18 11.91
CA SER A 240 11.01 6.11 12.93
C SER A 240 9.62 5.62 13.37
N HIS A 241 8.52 6.20 12.85
CA HIS A 241 7.17 5.68 13.04
C HIS A 241 6.89 4.52 12.08
N GLY A 242 6.12 3.54 12.53
CA GLY A 242 5.82 2.33 11.75
C GLY A 242 7.07 1.53 11.31
N PRO A 243 8.06 1.27 12.18
CA PRO A 243 9.30 0.62 11.77
C PRO A 243 9.07 -0.86 11.40
N GLY A 244 9.72 -1.29 10.32
CA GLY A 244 9.70 -2.68 9.89
C GLY A 244 10.66 -2.95 8.74
N THR A 245 10.23 -3.71 7.74
CA THR A 245 10.84 -3.69 6.40
C THR A 245 9.85 -3.07 5.39
N ALA A 246 10.23 -2.76 4.16
CA ALA A 246 9.28 -2.50 3.08
C ALA A 246 9.31 -3.67 2.08
N LYS A 247 8.21 -3.93 1.39
CA LYS A 247 8.10 -4.90 0.28
C LYS A 247 6.75 -4.75 -0.42
N GLY A 248 6.70 -5.15 -1.68
CA GLY A 248 5.47 -5.19 -2.45
C GLY A 248 4.73 -6.52 -2.34
N GLY A 249 3.60 -6.62 -3.03
CA GLY A 249 2.79 -7.84 -3.07
C GLY A 249 3.49 -8.97 -3.82
N SER A 250 4.27 -8.64 -4.86
CA SER A 250 5.18 -9.57 -5.54
C SER A 250 6.65 -9.14 -5.39
N PRO A 251 7.33 -9.43 -4.27
CA PRO A 251 8.69 -8.93 -4.01
C PRO A 251 9.76 -9.35 -5.02
N LYS A 252 9.58 -10.49 -5.71
CA LYS A 252 10.46 -10.99 -6.77
C LYS A 252 9.97 -10.74 -8.19
N ALA A 253 8.82 -10.09 -8.38
CA ALA A 253 8.43 -9.62 -9.71
C ALA A 253 9.45 -8.63 -10.26
N ARG A 254 9.53 -8.54 -11.58
CA ARG A 254 10.17 -7.42 -12.27
C ARG A 254 9.18 -6.26 -12.30
N VAL A 255 9.68 -5.04 -12.28
CA VAL A 255 8.86 -3.82 -12.35
C VAL A 255 9.26 -2.95 -13.53
N ALA A 256 8.28 -2.25 -14.11
CA ALA A 256 8.49 -1.29 -15.17
C ALA A 256 7.66 -0.02 -14.91
N ALA A 257 8.22 1.15 -15.19
CA ALA A 257 7.57 2.43 -14.93
C ALA A 257 7.20 3.15 -16.24
N TYR A 258 5.94 3.56 -16.37
CA TYR A 258 5.44 4.35 -17.49
C TYR A 258 4.96 5.68 -16.95
N LYS A 259 5.81 6.70 -17.01
CA LYS A 259 5.51 8.04 -16.51
C LYS A 259 4.56 8.75 -17.47
N VAL A 260 3.30 8.89 -17.04
CA VAL A 260 2.21 9.54 -17.79
C VAL A 260 1.58 10.70 -17.00
N CYS A 261 2.04 10.90 -15.77
CA CYS A 261 1.63 11.98 -14.88
C CYS A 261 2.77 12.96 -14.63
N TRP A 262 2.37 14.22 -14.50
CA TRP A 262 3.22 15.40 -14.48
C TRP A 262 2.66 16.40 -13.44
N PRO A 263 3.41 17.47 -13.08
CA PRO A 263 2.91 18.51 -12.18
C PRO A 263 1.55 19.04 -12.66
N PRO A 264 0.50 19.07 -11.84
CA PRO A 264 -0.84 19.39 -12.31
C PRO A 264 -0.99 20.86 -12.74
N VAL A 265 -1.77 21.09 -13.79
CA VAL A 265 -2.27 22.41 -14.21
C VAL A 265 -3.79 22.35 -14.19
N ASP A 266 -4.43 23.29 -13.48
CA ASP A 266 -5.87 23.27 -13.20
C ASP A 266 -6.35 21.89 -12.69
N ASP A 267 -5.65 21.37 -11.67
CA ASP A 267 -5.79 20.02 -11.08
C ASP A 267 -5.56 18.81 -12.02
N ASN A 268 -5.22 19.04 -13.29
CA ASN A 268 -4.98 17.99 -14.29
C ASN A 268 -3.48 17.72 -14.49
N GLY A 269 -3.00 16.55 -14.06
CA GLY A 269 -1.59 16.14 -14.21
C GLY A 269 -1.35 14.96 -15.16
N CYS A 270 -2.37 14.18 -15.49
CA CYS A 270 -2.25 12.95 -16.31
C CYS A 270 -3.24 13.01 -17.48
N PHE A 271 -2.75 13.17 -18.71
CA PHE A 271 -3.60 13.35 -19.90
C PHE A 271 -3.84 12.04 -20.64
N ASP A 272 -5.07 11.83 -21.15
CA ASP A 272 -5.47 10.60 -21.85
C ASP A 272 -4.52 10.19 -22.99
N ALA A 273 -3.98 11.16 -23.74
CA ALA A 273 -3.04 10.87 -24.82
C ALA A 273 -1.73 10.21 -24.33
N ASP A 274 -1.19 10.69 -23.20
CA ASP A 274 0.01 10.12 -22.58
C ASP A 274 -0.31 8.79 -21.88
N ILE A 275 -1.50 8.67 -21.26
CA ILE A 275 -2.01 7.42 -20.67
C ILE A 275 -2.14 6.30 -21.72
N VAL A 276 -2.77 6.58 -22.86
CA VAL A 276 -2.94 5.59 -23.95
C VAL A 276 -1.59 5.21 -24.55
N ALA A 277 -0.66 6.15 -24.72
CA ALA A 277 0.71 5.85 -25.16
C ALA A 277 1.47 4.98 -24.14
N GLY A 278 1.27 5.22 -22.84
CA GLY A 278 1.78 4.37 -21.76
C GLY A 278 1.21 2.94 -21.79
N PHE A 279 -0.08 2.79 -22.08
CA PHE A 279 -0.72 1.48 -22.24
C PHE A 279 -0.17 0.72 -23.46
N ASP A 280 -0.09 1.36 -24.62
CA ASP A 280 0.44 0.75 -25.85
C ASP A 280 1.89 0.27 -25.66
N ALA A 281 2.72 1.12 -25.05
CA ALA A 281 4.08 0.76 -24.65
C ALA A 281 4.11 -0.44 -23.69
N ALA A 282 3.30 -0.44 -22.63
CA ALA A 282 3.26 -1.53 -21.66
C ALA A 282 2.82 -2.88 -22.30
N ILE A 283 1.84 -2.83 -23.21
CA ILE A 283 1.37 -3.99 -23.97
C ILE A 283 2.49 -4.53 -24.87
N HIS A 284 3.14 -3.66 -25.65
CA HIS A 284 4.27 -4.02 -26.51
C HIS A 284 5.42 -4.66 -25.73
N ASP A 285 5.79 -4.05 -24.60
CA ASP A 285 6.96 -4.40 -23.80
C ASP A 285 6.80 -5.76 -23.07
N GLY A 286 5.56 -6.22 -22.88
CA GLY A 286 5.24 -7.57 -22.41
C GLY A 286 5.01 -7.70 -20.90
N VAL A 287 4.39 -6.69 -20.27
CA VAL A 287 3.97 -6.76 -18.85
C VAL A 287 2.85 -7.80 -18.63
N ASP A 288 2.77 -8.40 -17.43
CA ASP A 288 1.69 -9.33 -17.06
C ASP A 288 0.53 -8.65 -16.32
N VAL A 289 0.84 -7.55 -15.63
CA VAL A 289 -0.09 -6.74 -14.82
C VAL A 289 0.24 -5.27 -15.03
N ILE A 290 -0.78 -4.43 -15.20
CA ILE A 290 -0.69 -2.97 -15.20
C ILE A 290 -1.45 -2.43 -13.99
N SER A 291 -0.75 -1.65 -13.16
CA SER A 291 -1.32 -0.90 -12.03
C SER A 291 -1.55 0.54 -12.46
N VAL A 292 -2.78 1.03 -12.32
CA VAL A 292 -3.20 2.36 -12.76
C VAL A 292 -3.79 3.10 -11.55
N SER A 293 -2.97 3.90 -10.89
CA SER A 293 -3.37 4.66 -9.70
C SER A 293 -3.86 6.07 -10.06
N VAL A 294 -4.56 6.17 -11.20
CA VAL A 294 -5.10 7.40 -11.79
C VAL A 294 -6.53 7.17 -12.27
N GLY A 295 -7.30 8.24 -12.45
CA GLY A 295 -8.66 8.15 -12.98
C GLY A 295 -9.35 9.50 -13.04
N SER A 296 -10.31 9.60 -13.95
CA SER A 296 -11.20 10.74 -14.18
C SER A 296 -12.64 10.39 -13.74
N PRO A 297 -13.55 11.37 -13.59
CA PRO A 297 -14.98 11.12 -13.42
C PRO A 297 -15.53 10.18 -14.50
N ALA A 298 -16.45 9.29 -14.13
CA ALA A 298 -16.95 8.24 -15.02
C ALA A 298 -17.56 8.80 -16.31
N SER A 299 -17.06 8.34 -17.46
CA SER A 299 -17.52 8.72 -18.80
C SER A 299 -17.82 7.47 -19.66
N PRO A 300 -18.45 7.62 -20.85
CA PRO A 300 -18.73 6.49 -21.73
C PRO A 300 -17.42 5.85 -22.26
N LEU A 301 -17.37 4.52 -22.33
CA LEU A 301 -16.15 3.70 -22.43
C LEU A 301 -15.19 4.01 -23.61
N PHE A 302 -15.67 4.68 -24.66
CA PHE A 302 -14.88 5.06 -25.85
C PHE A 302 -14.43 6.54 -25.84
N TYR A 303 -14.66 7.24 -24.72
CA TYR A 303 -14.22 8.61 -24.44
C TYR A 303 -13.37 8.68 -23.16
N ASP A 304 -12.72 7.56 -22.81
CA ASP A 304 -11.93 7.35 -21.60
C ASP A 304 -10.65 6.60 -21.97
N GLY A 305 -9.48 7.24 -21.88
CA GLY A 305 -8.21 6.68 -22.34
C GLY A 305 -7.80 5.44 -21.54
N ILE A 306 -8.15 5.41 -20.24
CA ILE A 306 -7.93 4.23 -19.40
C ILE A 306 -8.77 3.05 -19.88
N SER A 307 -10.06 3.23 -20.16
CA SER A 307 -10.96 2.18 -20.66
C SER A 307 -10.50 1.63 -22.00
N ILE A 308 -10.08 2.50 -22.93
CA ILE A 308 -9.52 2.13 -24.23
C ILE A 308 -8.22 1.33 -24.05
N GLY A 309 -7.20 1.91 -23.41
CA GLY A 309 -5.90 1.26 -23.25
C GLY A 309 -5.97 -0.05 -22.45
N SER A 310 -6.79 -0.08 -21.41
CA SER A 310 -7.00 -1.29 -20.60
C SER A 310 -7.78 -2.39 -21.32
N PHE A 311 -8.65 -2.05 -22.27
CA PHE A 311 -9.30 -3.07 -23.11
C PHE A 311 -8.25 -3.81 -23.94
N HIS A 312 -7.39 -3.07 -24.65
CA HIS A 312 -6.31 -3.65 -25.46
C HIS A 312 -5.27 -4.41 -24.61
N ALA A 313 -5.04 -4.02 -23.36
CA ALA A 313 -4.24 -4.81 -22.43
C ALA A 313 -4.93 -6.13 -22.06
N VAL A 314 -6.22 -6.10 -21.73
CA VAL A 314 -6.98 -7.30 -21.35
C VAL A 314 -7.17 -8.28 -22.52
N THR A 315 -7.32 -7.80 -23.77
CA THR A 315 -7.34 -8.68 -24.95
C THR A 315 -5.99 -9.38 -25.18
N ASN A 316 -4.88 -8.72 -24.84
CA ASN A 316 -3.54 -9.31 -24.80
C ASN A 316 -3.27 -10.16 -23.53
N GLY A 317 -4.27 -10.39 -22.69
CA GLY A 317 -4.19 -11.27 -21.52
C GLY A 317 -3.53 -10.65 -20.29
N ILE A 318 -3.27 -9.34 -20.31
CA ILE A 318 -2.67 -8.55 -19.23
C ILE A 318 -3.76 -8.18 -18.21
N VAL A 319 -3.45 -8.28 -16.91
CA VAL A 319 -4.40 -7.85 -15.86
C VAL A 319 -4.29 -6.35 -15.66
N VAL A 320 -5.39 -5.60 -15.72
CA VAL A 320 -5.39 -4.17 -15.39
C VAL A 320 -6.15 -3.92 -14.11
N VAL A 321 -5.50 -3.24 -13.17
CA VAL A 321 -6.02 -2.89 -11.85
C VAL A 321 -6.01 -1.37 -11.73
N CYS A 322 -7.14 -0.80 -11.32
CA CYS A 322 -7.31 0.64 -11.20
C CYS A 322 -7.82 1.05 -9.82
N SER A 323 -7.41 2.22 -9.34
CA SER A 323 -7.97 2.88 -8.16
C SER A 323 -9.43 3.31 -8.37
N ALA A 324 -10.29 3.21 -7.35
CA ALA A 324 -11.68 3.66 -7.42
C ALA A 324 -11.86 5.20 -7.38
N GLY A 325 -10.79 5.94 -7.07
CA GLY A 325 -10.78 7.40 -6.89
C GLY A 325 -10.93 7.84 -5.44
N ASN A 326 -10.64 9.12 -5.16
CA ASN A 326 -10.72 9.72 -3.83
C ASN A 326 -11.48 11.06 -3.90
N ALA A 327 -12.53 11.25 -3.09
CA ALA A 327 -13.18 12.55 -2.88
C ALA A 327 -14.03 12.52 -1.59
N GLN A 328 -14.83 13.56 -1.32
CA GLN A 328 -15.77 13.56 -0.20
C GLN A 328 -16.80 12.40 -0.30
N PRO A 329 -17.35 11.90 0.83
CA PRO A 329 -18.21 10.72 0.82
C PRO A 329 -19.51 10.92 0.03
N GLY A 330 -19.69 10.15 -1.05
CA GLY A 330 -20.93 10.12 -1.84
C GLY A 330 -21.11 8.80 -2.59
N TYR A 331 -22.36 8.40 -2.84
CA TYR A 331 -22.69 7.33 -3.80
C TYR A 331 -22.59 7.87 -5.23
N GLU A 332 -22.53 6.96 -6.22
CA GLU A 332 -22.48 7.31 -7.66
C GLU A 332 -21.21 8.09 -8.07
N THR A 333 -20.13 7.93 -7.30
CA THR A 333 -18.86 8.67 -7.46
C THR A 333 -17.72 7.84 -8.03
N VAL A 334 -17.81 6.51 -8.00
CA VAL A 334 -16.72 5.59 -8.39
C VAL A 334 -16.23 5.82 -9.82
N THR A 335 -14.91 5.94 -9.98
CA THR A 335 -14.24 6.07 -11.28
C THR A 335 -13.75 4.71 -11.79
N ASN A 336 -13.08 4.69 -12.96
CA ASN A 336 -12.47 3.46 -13.51
C ASN A 336 -13.49 2.29 -13.62
N ILE A 337 -14.67 2.60 -14.13
CA ILE A 337 -15.86 1.73 -14.11
C ILE A 337 -15.87 0.61 -15.17
N SER A 338 -14.83 0.52 -16.00
CA SER A 338 -14.80 -0.39 -17.15
C SER A 338 -14.98 -1.88 -16.78
N PRO A 339 -15.83 -2.64 -17.49
CA PRO A 339 -16.14 -4.06 -17.19
C PRO A 339 -14.98 -5.05 -17.29
N TRP A 340 -13.83 -4.66 -17.84
CA TRP A 340 -12.61 -5.47 -17.94
C TRP A 340 -11.56 -5.15 -16.87
N LEU A 341 -11.73 -4.05 -16.13
CA LEU A 341 -10.85 -3.64 -15.03
C LEU A 341 -11.09 -4.45 -13.75
N ILE A 342 -10.12 -4.35 -12.82
CA ILE A 342 -10.32 -4.59 -11.38
C ILE A 342 -10.26 -3.23 -10.68
N THR A 343 -11.40 -2.72 -10.21
CA THR A 343 -11.51 -1.39 -9.58
C THR A 343 -11.45 -1.51 -8.06
N VAL A 344 -10.53 -0.80 -7.42
CA VAL A 344 -10.11 -1.06 -6.03
C VAL A 344 -10.44 0.11 -5.10
N ALA A 345 -11.27 -0.15 -4.10
CA ALA A 345 -11.57 0.76 -3.00
C ALA A 345 -10.46 0.78 -1.93
N ALA A 346 -10.46 1.79 -1.07
CA ALA A 346 -9.49 1.94 0.01
C ALA A 346 -10.11 1.62 1.37
N SER A 347 -9.32 0.93 2.19
CA SER A 347 -9.68 0.61 3.57
C SER A 347 -8.48 0.72 4.51
N THR A 348 -8.75 0.84 5.80
CA THR A 348 -7.70 0.88 6.83
C THR A 348 -7.01 -0.47 6.99
N MET A 349 -5.86 -0.46 7.67
CA MET A 349 -5.27 -1.65 8.27
C MET A 349 -5.30 -1.50 9.79
N ASP A 350 -4.98 -2.55 10.53
CA ASP A 350 -5.00 -2.57 11.99
C ASP A 350 -3.83 -1.79 12.67
N ARG A 351 -3.35 -0.71 12.04
CA ARG A 351 -2.27 0.15 12.52
C ARG A 351 -2.65 1.62 12.50
N ASP A 352 -2.51 2.26 13.65
CA ASP A 352 -2.63 3.72 13.81
C ASP A 352 -1.29 4.36 14.21
N PHE A 353 -1.10 5.63 13.81
CA PHE A 353 -0.08 6.52 14.38
C PHE A 353 -0.77 7.52 15.32
N SER A 354 -1.07 7.07 16.54
CA SER A 354 -1.86 7.84 17.49
C SER A 354 -1.00 8.69 18.41
N ASN A 355 -1.51 9.86 18.74
CA ASN A 355 -1.15 10.61 19.94
C ASN A 355 -2.42 11.06 20.67
N TYR A 356 -2.26 11.86 21.71
CA TYR A 356 -3.37 12.42 22.48
C TYR A 356 -3.13 13.89 22.79
N VAL A 357 -4.19 14.68 22.66
CA VAL A 357 -4.29 16.02 23.25
C VAL A 357 -4.83 15.85 24.68
N VAL A 358 -4.05 16.29 25.66
CA VAL A 358 -4.45 16.35 27.07
C VAL A 358 -4.66 17.81 27.42
N ILE A 359 -5.88 18.23 27.71
CA ILE A 359 -6.18 19.61 28.10
C ILE A 359 -6.04 19.80 29.62
N GLY A 360 -5.97 21.04 30.10
CA GLY A 360 -5.64 21.34 31.50
C GLY A 360 -6.60 20.72 32.55
N ASP A 361 -7.84 20.41 32.18
CA ASP A 361 -8.81 19.68 33.03
C ASP A 361 -8.61 18.15 33.04
N GLN A 362 -7.51 17.66 32.47
CA GLN A 362 -7.09 16.26 32.34
C GLN A 362 -7.93 15.39 31.41
N ARG A 363 -8.95 15.93 30.70
CA ARG A 363 -9.58 15.20 29.60
C ARG A 363 -8.56 14.92 28.49
N ARG A 364 -8.68 13.72 27.89
CA ARG A 364 -7.75 13.17 26.90
C ARG A 364 -8.52 12.84 25.62
N PHE A 365 -8.11 13.44 24.51
CA PHE A 365 -8.70 13.24 23.19
C PHE A 365 -7.73 12.47 22.31
N LYS A 366 -8.20 11.45 21.58
CA LYS A 366 -7.34 10.67 20.67
C LYS A 366 -7.10 11.50 19.41
N GLY A 367 -5.84 11.59 19.01
CA GLY A 367 -5.45 12.20 17.74
C GLY A 367 -4.51 11.32 16.92
N ALA A 368 -4.20 11.80 15.73
CA ALA A 368 -3.31 11.16 14.78
C ALA A 368 -2.21 12.14 14.31
N SER A 369 -0.98 11.66 14.13
CA SER A 369 0.13 12.45 13.56
C SER A 369 1.32 11.58 13.16
N LEU A 370 2.07 12.04 12.16
CA LEU A 370 3.38 11.51 11.76
C LEU A 370 4.52 12.52 11.95
N SER A 371 4.33 13.59 12.71
CA SER A 371 5.39 14.58 12.99
C SER A 371 6.66 13.90 13.54
N PRO A 372 7.87 14.30 13.08
CA PRO A 372 9.13 13.76 13.59
C PRO A 372 9.41 14.19 15.03
N ASN A 373 8.92 15.38 15.41
CA ASN A 373 9.18 16.03 16.67
C ASN A 373 7.99 15.87 17.64
N SER A 374 8.28 15.72 18.93
CA SER A 374 7.28 15.70 20.01
C SER A 374 7.56 16.78 21.05
N LEU A 375 6.51 17.31 21.68
CA LEU A 375 6.67 18.17 22.86
C LEU A 375 7.33 17.42 24.04
N PRO A 376 8.04 18.11 24.94
CA PRO A 376 8.52 17.54 26.19
C PRO A 376 7.39 16.91 27.00
N GLY A 377 7.60 15.66 27.46
CA GLY A 377 6.60 14.91 28.22
C GLY A 377 6.21 15.60 29.53
N GLY A 378 4.91 15.64 29.82
CA GLY A 378 4.34 16.22 31.05
C GLY A 378 4.27 17.74 31.07
N LYS A 379 4.82 18.43 30.05
CA LYS A 379 4.80 19.89 29.99
C LYS A 379 3.53 20.39 29.30
N PHE A 380 2.70 21.11 30.05
CA PHE A 380 1.58 21.87 29.51
C PHE A 380 2.06 23.21 28.95
N TYR A 381 1.43 23.61 27.85
CA TYR A 381 1.62 24.89 27.17
C TYR A 381 0.27 25.59 27.07
N LYS A 382 0.27 26.92 26.92
CA LYS A 382 -0.97 27.67 26.68
C LYS A 382 -1.58 27.23 25.34
N LEU A 383 -2.87 26.99 25.35
CA LEU A 383 -3.68 26.64 24.18
C LEU A 383 -4.37 27.91 23.68
N ILE A 384 -4.45 28.12 22.37
CA ILE A 384 -5.15 29.28 21.78
C ILE A 384 -5.90 28.85 20.52
N SER A 385 -7.14 29.32 20.33
CA SER A 385 -7.84 29.10 19.06
C SER A 385 -7.32 30.06 18.00
N ALA A 386 -7.29 29.62 16.75
CA ALA A 386 -6.83 30.46 15.66
C ALA A 386 -7.73 31.70 15.44
N ALA A 387 -9.02 31.60 15.75
CA ALA A 387 -9.94 32.73 15.80
C ALA A 387 -9.52 33.83 16.79
N ASP A 388 -9.04 33.46 17.99
CA ASP A 388 -8.52 34.43 18.97
C ASP A 388 -7.13 34.97 18.60
N ALA A 389 -6.35 34.14 17.90
CA ALA A 389 -5.01 34.43 17.43
C ALA A 389 -4.94 35.29 16.15
N GLY A 390 -6.07 35.51 15.48
CA GLY A 390 -6.12 36.25 14.21
C GLY A 390 -5.63 37.70 14.29
N LEU A 391 -5.18 38.24 13.16
CA LEU A 391 -4.89 39.67 12.98
C LEU A 391 -6.17 40.50 13.16
N SER A 392 -6.04 41.75 13.62
CA SER A 392 -7.18 42.60 13.98
C SER A 392 -8.09 43.01 12.82
N HIS A 393 -7.66 42.77 11.57
CA HIS A 393 -8.44 43.04 10.35
C HIS A 393 -9.00 41.78 9.70
N VAL A 394 -8.71 40.59 10.25
CA VAL A 394 -9.17 39.29 9.74
C VAL A 394 -10.36 38.82 10.58
N SER A 395 -11.37 38.25 9.92
CA SER A 395 -12.56 37.76 10.64
C SER A 395 -12.24 36.49 11.46
N PRO A 396 -12.88 36.27 12.63
CA PRO A 396 -12.72 35.02 13.38
C PRO A 396 -13.10 33.77 12.57
N ASP A 397 -14.06 33.90 11.64
CA ASP A 397 -14.51 32.82 10.75
C ASP A 397 -13.51 32.47 9.64
N GLU A 398 -12.59 33.38 9.31
CA GLU A 398 -11.49 33.13 8.40
C GLU A 398 -10.26 32.63 9.16
N ALA A 399 -9.89 33.31 10.25
CA ALA A 399 -8.75 32.98 11.08
C ALA A 399 -8.86 31.59 11.73
N LYS A 400 -10.07 31.07 12.02
CA LYS A 400 -10.25 29.71 12.59
C LYS A 400 -9.63 28.59 11.74
N PHE A 401 -9.44 28.82 10.44
CA PHE A 401 -8.85 27.87 9.50
C PHE A 401 -7.32 27.98 9.38
N CYS A 402 -6.66 28.89 10.11
CA CYS A 402 -5.20 29.10 10.01
C CYS A 402 -4.70 29.31 8.57
N LYS A 403 -5.43 30.10 7.75
CA LYS A 403 -5.04 30.39 6.37
C LYS A 403 -3.83 31.34 6.32
N ASP A 404 -3.10 31.30 5.21
CA ASP A 404 -1.94 32.16 4.93
C ASP A 404 -2.23 33.64 5.24
N GLY A 405 -1.37 34.27 6.04
CA GLY A 405 -1.49 35.67 6.42
C GLY A 405 -2.58 36.00 7.45
N THR A 406 -3.26 35.02 8.07
CA THR A 406 -4.36 35.30 9.01
C THR A 406 -3.95 35.51 10.48
N LEU A 407 -2.76 35.05 10.88
CA LEU A 407 -2.36 34.92 12.30
C LEU A 407 -1.48 36.08 12.79
N ASP A 408 -1.73 36.59 14.01
CA ASP A 408 -0.79 37.49 14.69
C ASP A 408 0.33 36.66 15.35
N LEU A 409 1.52 36.70 14.76
CA LEU A 409 2.72 35.99 15.24
C LEU A 409 3.05 36.26 16.73
N ARG A 410 2.66 37.42 17.27
CA ARG A 410 2.87 37.75 18.69
C ARG A 410 1.89 37.03 19.61
N LYS A 411 0.69 36.69 19.14
CA LYS A 411 -0.33 35.95 19.89
C LYS A 411 -0.07 34.43 19.89
N VAL A 412 0.55 33.88 18.85
CA VAL A 412 0.78 32.42 18.73
C VAL A 412 2.13 31.94 19.29
N LYS A 413 3.11 32.83 19.42
CA LYS A 413 4.43 32.53 19.99
C LYS A 413 4.34 31.81 21.35
N GLY A 414 5.01 30.66 21.46
CA GLY A 414 5.07 29.84 22.68
C GLY A 414 3.84 28.98 22.96
N ASN A 415 2.81 29.02 22.11
CA ASN A 415 1.51 28.40 22.36
C ASN A 415 1.26 27.18 21.45
N ILE A 416 0.33 26.32 21.87
CA ILE A 416 -0.29 25.32 21.01
C ILE A 416 -1.48 25.99 20.32
N LEU A 417 -1.49 25.99 18.99
CA LEU A 417 -2.54 26.59 18.18
C LEU A 417 -3.62 25.55 17.84
N VAL A 418 -4.90 25.92 17.94
CA VAL A 418 -6.03 25.08 17.51
C VAL A 418 -6.66 25.64 16.24
N CYS A 419 -6.51 24.89 15.15
CA CYS A 419 -7.04 25.18 13.82
C CYS A 419 -8.23 24.26 13.52
N LEU A 420 -9.22 24.76 12.78
CA LEU A 420 -10.28 23.94 12.20
C LEU A 420 -9.85 23.44 10.81
N TRP A 421 -10.09 22.17 10.49
CA TRP A 421 -9.86 21.64 9.16
C TRP A 421 -10.85 22.28 8.16
N GLY A 422 -10.34 22.72 7.01
CA GLY A 422 -11.09 23.25 5.87
C GLY A 422 -10.32 22.98 4.57
N GLU A 423 -10.90 23.32 3.43
CA GLU A 423 -10.19 23.19 2.16
C GLU A 423 -9.13 24.29 2.03
N ASN A 424 -7.94 23.91 1.53
CA ASN A 424 -6.70 24.68 1.29
C ASN A 424 -5.72 24.85 2.49
N ALA A 425 -4.45 24.45 2.24
CA ALA A 425 -3.19 24.98 2.81
C ALA A 425 -3.07 25.29 4.32
N ILE A 426 -3.81 24.59 5.19
CA ILE A 426 -3.89 24.87 6.63
C ILE A 426 -2.54 24.70 7.35
N ALA A 427 -1.81 23.64 7.01
CA ALA A 427 -0.54 23.33 7.67
C ALA A 427 0.52 24.41 7.38
N ASP A 428 0.48 25.00 6.18
CA ASP A 428 1.58 25.83 5.68
C ASP A 428 1.76 27.11 6.48
N GLU A 429 0.69 27.82 6.82
CA GLU A 429 0.80 29.03 7.64
C GLU A 429 1.22 28.69 9.07
N VAL A 430 0.74 27.59 9.65
CA VAL A 430 1.14 27.18 11.00
C VAL A 430 2.60 26.74 11.04
N GLU A 431 3.10 26.14 9.96
CA GLU A 431 4.50 25.74 9.80
C GLU A 431 5.41 26.94 9.50
N LYS A 432 4.97 27.90 8.67
CA LYS A 432 5.62 29.22 8.53
C LYS A 432 5.67 29.95 9.87
N ALA A 433 4.57 30.01 10.61
CA ALA A 433 4.49 30.64 11.93
C ALA A 433 5.35 29.91 12.98
N PHE A 434 5.45 28.58 12.91
CA PHE A 434 6.40 27.79 13.71
C PHE A 434 7.85 28.23 13.45
N LEU A 435 8.26 28.24 12.17
CA LEU A 435 9.60 28.66 11.75
C LEU A 435 9.91 30.14 12.09
N ALA A 436 8.93 31.03 11.97
CA ALA A 436 9.11 32.48 12.12
C ALA A 436 8.93 33.02 13.56
N SER A 437 8.06 32.40 14.36
CA SER A 437 7.60 32.99 15.65
C SER A 437 7.75 32.07 16.86
N GLY A 438 7.99 30.77 16.68
CA GLY A 438 8.12 29.83 17.79
C GLY A 438 6.78 29.40 18.41
N VAL A 439 5.77 29.16 17.58
CA VAL A 439 4.66 28.25 17.93
C VAL A 439 5.25 26.92 18.42
N VAL A 440 4.63 26.23 19.39
CA VAL A 440 5.22 24.99 19.93
C VAL A 440 4.51 23.72 19.46
N GLY A 441 3.27 23.82 18.99
CA GLY A 441 2.52 22.69 18.46
C GLY A 441 1.17 23.10 17.86
N MET A 442 0.52 22.15 17.19
CA MET A 442 -0.78 22.33 16.54
C MET A 442 -1.77 21.24 16.95
N VAL A 443 -3.01 21.64 17.25
CA VAL A 443 -4.17 20.73 17.22
C VAL A 443 -4.98 21.11 16.00
N LEU A 444 -5.15 20.18 15.08
CA LEU A 444 -5.96 20.36 13.89
C LEU A 444 -7.25 19.55 14.08
N ALA A 445 -8.39 20.24 14.15
CA ALA A 445 -9.68 19.65 14.51
C ALA A 445 -10.60 19.60 13.30
N ASN A 446 -11.22 18.46 13.03
CA ASN A 446 -12.20 18.37 11.93
C ASN A 446 -13.35 19.36 12.08
N ASN A 447 -13.84 19.82 10.93
CA ASN A 447 -15.15 20.46 10.81
C ASN A 447 -16.27 19.40 10.80
N MET A 448 -17.53 19.86 10.80
CA MET A 448 -18.70 18.97 10.86
C MET A 448 -18.86 18.08 9.61
N SER A 449 -18.40 18.50 8.42
CA SER A 449 -18.52 17.71 7.19
C SER A 449 -17.48 16.58 7.09
N LEU A 450 -16.30 16.76 7.67
CA LEU A 450 -15.26 15.72 7.78
C LEU A 450 -15.52 14.74 8.93
N GLY A 451 -16.31 15.15 9.92
CA GLY A 451 -16.82 14.27 10.97
C GLY A 451 -15.71 13.59 11.78
N ASN A 452 -15.75 12.26 11.83
CA ASN A 452 -14.94 11.48 12.76
C ASN A 452 -13.68 10.81 12.18
N GLU A 453 -13.36 11.02 10.90
CA GLU A 453 -12.10 10.53 10.34
C GLU A 453 -10.90 11.26 10.95
N ILE A 454 -9.88 10.54 11.40
CA ILE A 454 -8.58 11.15 11.73
C ILE A 454 -7.48 10.45 10.96
N GLU A 455 -6.66 11.24 10.29
CA GLU A 455 -5.50 10.76 9.54
C GLU A 455 -4.21 11.39 10.06
N ALA A 456 -3.15 10.60 10.06
CA ALA A 456 -1.84 10.96 10.61
C ALA A 456 -0.96 11.66 9.56
N TYR A 457 -1.08 12.98 9.46
CA TYR A 457 -0.24 13.80 8.59
C TYR A 457 1.15 14.07 9.19
N THR A 458 2.18 14.19 8.34
CA THR A 458 3.46 14.76 8.79
C THR A 458 3.36 16.28 8.84
N HIS A 459 3.80 16.84 9.97
CA HIS A 459 4.00 18.27 10.09
C HIS A 459 5.46 18.60 10.43
N PHE A 460 5.86 19.87 10.33
CA PHE A 460 7.14 20.34 10.85
C PHE A 460 7.18 20.37 12.38
N LEU A 461 6.08 20.82 12.98
CA LEU A 461 5.90 20.95 14.41
C LEU A 461 5.19 19.73 15.04
N PRO A 462 5.28 19.52 16.36
CA PRO A 462 4.44 18.57 17.08
C PRO A 462 2.96 18.87 16.84
N ALA A 463 2.24 17.93 16.23
CA ALA A 463 0.86 18.14 15.82
C ALA A 463 -0.05 16.99 16.28
N SER A 464 -1.36 17.23 16.29
CA SER A 464 -2.38 16.22 16.58
C SER A 464 -3.64 16.53 15.79
N HIS A 465 -4.00 15.66 14.84
CA HIS A 465 -5.27 15.71 14.13
C HIS A 465 -6.35 15.02 14.97
N VAL A 466 -7.44 15.71 15.31
CA VAL A 466 -8.56 15.21 16.13
C VAL A 466 -9.90 15.28 15.37
N ASN A 467 -10.81 14.37 15.71
CA ASN A 467 -12.15 14.30 15.12
C ASN A 467 -13.02 15.52 15.49
N TYR A 468 -14.17 15.67 14.83
CA TYR A 468 -15.09 16.78 15.05
C TYR A 468 -15.62 16.84 16.49
N THR A 469 -16.00 15.70 17.08
CA THR A 469 -16.55 15.64 18.44
C THR A 469 -15.54 16.09 19.51
N ASP A 470 -14.32 15.57 19.43
CA ASP A 470 -13.20 15.93 20.31
C ASP A 470 -12.75 17.38 20.06
N GLY A 471 -12.69 17.79 18.79
CA GLY A 471 -12.41 19.17 18.39
C GLY A 471 -13.38 20.17 19.00
N ALA A 472 -14.69 19.90 18.92
CA ALA A 472 -15.74 20.71 19.53
C ALA A 472 -15.59 20.77 21.07
N ALA A 473 -15.23 19.66 21.72
CA ALA A 473 -14.94 19.63 23.16
C ALA A 473 -13.71 20.47 23.54
N ILE A 474 -12.67 20.48 22.69
CA ILE A 474 -11.46 21.32 22.87
C ILE A 474 -11.80 22.81 22.67
N PHE A 475 -12.54 23.18 21.63
CA PHE A 475 -13.00 24.57 21.43
C PHE A 475 -13.92 25.04 22.57
N SER A 476 -14.76 24.16 23.11
CA SER A 476 -15.58 24.43 24.31
C SER A 476 -14.70 24.70 25.55
N TYR A 477 -13.67 23.89 25.77
CA TYR A 477 -12.69 24.09 26.85
C TYR A 477 -11.94 25.43 26.73
N ILE A 478 -11.50 25.83 25.54
CA ILE A 478 -10.82 27.12 25.32
C ILE A 478 -11.70 28.29 25.79
N LYS A 479 -13.03 28.19 25.56
CA LYS A 479 -14.01 29.21 25.97
C LYS A 479 -14.38 29.16 27.46
N SER A 480 -14.13 28.05 28.16
CA SER A 480 -14.56 27.87 29.56
C SER A 480 -13.54 28.34 30.60
N THR A 481 -12.33 28.76 30.20
CA THR A 481 -11.28 29.24 31.12
C THR A 481 -10.50 30.41 30.54
N LYS A 482 -9.97 31.29 31.41
CA LYS A 482 -9.06 32.38 31.03
C LYS A 482 -7.63 31.92 30.74
N PHE A 483 -7.27 30.71 31.19
CA PHE A 483 -5.93 30.14 31.05
C PHE A 483 -5.98 28.72 30.47
N PRO A 484 -6.51 28.55 29.23
CA PRO A 484 -6.56 27.25 28.59
C PRO A 484 -5.14 26.73 28.32
N THR A 485 -4.91 25.47 28.66
CA THR A 485 -3.61 24.80 28.47
C THR A 485 -3.81 23.40 27.90
N ALA A 486 -2.79 22.89 27.22
CA ALA A 486 -2.75 21.52 26.76
C ALA A 486 -1.33 20.96 26.67
N GLN A 487 -1.23 19.64 26.56
CA GLN A 487 -0.06 18.89 26.15
C GLN A 487 -0.44 18.03 24.93
N ILE A 488 0.43 17.98 23.92
CA ILE A 488 0.39 16.94 22.88
C ILE A 488 1.37 15.84 23.31
N THR A 489 0.88 14.62 23.45
CA THR A 489 1.72 13.46 23.82
C THR A 489 2.55 12.95 22.64
N ARG A 490 3.58 12.14 22.93
CA ARG A 490 4.40 11.51 21.89
C ARG A 490 3.56 10.53 21.06
N ILE A 491 3.80 10.53 19.75
CA ILE A 491 3.20 9.58 18.79
C ILE A 491 3.64 8.15 19.12
N VAL A 492 2.69 7.22 19.06
CA VAL A 492 2.88 5.78 19.23
C VAL A 492 2.31 5.06 18.00
N THR A 493 3.07 4.11 17.47
CA THR A 493 2.54 3.15 16.49
C THR A 493 1.76 2.08 17.23
N ASN A 494 0.43 2.09 17.10
CA ASN A 494 -0.44 1.06 17.65
C ASN A 494 -0.67 -0.02 16.60
N LEU A 495 -0.75 -1.29 17.01
CA LEU A 495 -1.02 -2.46 16.15
C LEU A 495 -2.16 -3.28 16.74
N GLY A 496 -2.90 -4.01 15.88
CA GLY A 496 -4.07 -4.78 16.30
C GLY A 496 -5.30 -3.92 16.63
N VAL A 497 -5.39 -2.73 16.03
CA VAL A 497 -6.56 -1.83 16.16
C VAL A 497 -7.82 -2.58 15.71
N LYS A 498 -8.92 -2.40 16.45
CA LYS A 498 -10.25 -2.98 16.15
C LYS A 498 -11.33 -1.90 16.22
N PRO A 499 -12.37 -1.93 15.36
CA PRO A 499 -12.50 -2.79 14.17
C PRO A 499 -11.44 -2.46 13.10
N SER A 500 -11.03 -3.45 12.30
CA SER A 500 -10.21 -3.24 11.10
C SER A 500 -10.33 -4.42 10.12
N PRO A 501 -10.55 -4.18 8.81
CA PRO A 501 -10.49 -2.89 8.15
C PRO A 501 -11.79 -2.09 8.31
N LEU A 502 -11.67 -0.76 8.31
CA LEU A 502 -12.76 0.18 8.07
C LEU A 502 -12.66 0.70 6.64
N MET A 503 -13.80 0.99 6.00
CA MET A 503 -13.78 1.72 4.73
C MET A 503 -13.35 3.17 4.96
N ALA A 504 -12.31 3.60 4.24
CA ALA A 504 -11.83 4.98 4.26
C ALA A 504 -12.94 5.91 3.74
N ALA A 505 -13.19 7.05 4.40
CA ALA A 505 -14.32 7.90 4.01
C ALA A 505 -14.09 8.57 2.65
N PHE A 506 -12.83 8.84 2.29
CA PHE A 506 -12.48 9.36 0.97
C PHE A 506 -12.71 8.37 -0.19
N SER A 507 -12.87 7.07 0.08
CA SER A 507 -12.98 6.06 -0.98
C SER A 507 -14.30 6.19 -1.72
N LEU A 508 -14.23 6.46 -3.03
CA LEU A 508 -15.42 6.63 -3.87
C LEU A 508 -16.24 5.33 -3.99
N LYS A 509 -17.54 5.50 -4.23
CA LYS A 509 -18.56 4.45 -4.07
C LYS A 509 -19.42 4.30 -5.32
N GLY A 510 -19.91 3.08 -5.52
CA GLY A 510 -20.92 2.78 -6.55
C GLY A 510 -22.29 3.41 -6.26
N PRO A 511 -23.31 3.08 -7.07
CA PRO A 511 -23.26 2.20 -8.25
C PRO A 511 -22.42 2.77 -9.41
N ASN A 512 -22.17 1.91 -10.40
CA ASN A 512 -21.61 2.31 -11.69
C ASN A 512 -22.66 3.13 -12.47
N THR A 513 -22.33 4.37 -12.82
CA THR A 513 -23.26 5.32 -13.46
C THR A 513 -23.50 5.07 -14.95
N ILE A 514 -22.64 4.32 -15.63
CA ILE A 514 -22.75 4.00 -17.07
C ILE A 514 -23.28 2.59 -17.31
N THR A 515 -23.03 1.64 -16.40
CA THR A 515 -23.56 0.26 -16.50
C THR A 515 -23.90 -0.26 -15.09
N PRO A 516 -25.05 0.16 -14.52
CA PRO A 516 -25.41 -0.14 -13.13
C PRO A 516 -25.66 -1.64 -12.86
N GLU A 517 -25.85 -2.46 -13.89
CA GLU A 517 -25.88 -3.93 -13.82
C GLU A 517 -24.52 -4.56 -13.42
N ILE A 518 -23.44 -3.78 -13.45
CA ILE A 518 -22.09 -4.22 -13.09
C ILE A 518 -21.64 -3.47 -11.83
N LEU A 519 -21.52 -4.21 -10.73
CA LEU A 519 -21.05 -3.67 -9.45
C LEU A 519 -19.68 -3.02 -9.60
N LYS A 520 -19.56 -1.79 -9.07
CA LYS A 520 -18.29 -1.11 -8.80
C LYS A 520 -18.35 -0.49 -7.39
N PRO A 521 -17.23 -0.39 -6.66
CA PRO A 521 -15.91 -0.99 -6.95
C PRO A 521 -15.97 -2.54 -6.93
N ASP A 522 -14.92 -3.22 -7.37
CA ASP A 522 -14.88 -4.70 -7.43
C ASP A 522 -14.43 -5.33 -6.11
N ILE A 523 -13.53 -4.66 -5.38
CA ILE A 523 -12.83 -5.19 -4.20
C ILE A 523 -12.33 -3.99 -3.36
N THR A 524 -12.05 -4.21 -2.06
CA THR A 524 -11.27 -3.27 -1.24
C THR A 524 -9.96 -3.91 -0.74
N ALA A 525 -8.96 -3.07 -0.52
CA ALA A 525 -7.65 -3.48 0.00
C ALA A 525 -7.05 -2.35 0.89
N PRO A 526 -5.94 -2.60 1.61
CA PRO A 526 -5.32 -1.58 2.46
C PRO A 526 -4.86 -0.37 1.63
N GLY A 527 -5.40 0.79 1.96
CA GLY A 527 -5.16 2.05 1.24
C GLY A 527 -5.03 3.27 2.13
N VAL A 528 -4.95 3.11 3.45
CA VAL A 528 -4.74 4.20 4.42
C VAL A 528 -3.39 4.04 5.10
N LEU A 529 -2.59 5.10 5.13
CA LEU A 529 -1.29 5.21 5.79
C LEU A 529 -0.32 4.07 5.42
N VAL A 530 -0.26 3.72 4.13
CA VAL A 530 0.61 2.68 3.58
C VAL A 530 2.04 3.22 3.50
N ILE A 531 3.01 2.53 4.11
CA ILE A 531 4.43 2.90 4.02
C ILE A 531 5.09 2.12 2.89
N ALA A 532 5.52 2.82 1.85
CA ALA A 532 6.27 2.29 0.71
C ALA A 532 7.43 3.24 0.35
N ALA A 533 8.18 2.94 -0.73
CA ALA A 533 9.26 3.81 -1.17
C ALA A 533 8.72 5.19 -1.56
N TYR A 534 9.52 6.21 -1.37
CA TYR A 534 9.19 7.57 -1.79
C TYR A 534 10.36 8.18 -2.56
N THR A 535 10.09 9.25 -3.31
CA THR A 535 11.15 10.01 -3.97
C THR A 535 11.98 10.77 -2.94
N GLU A 536 13.28 10.90 -3.18
CA GLU A 536 14.14 11.82 -2.42
C GLU A 536 14.28 13.19 -3.14
N ALA A 537 13.41 13.46 -4.13
CA ALA A 537 13.31 14.76 -4.80
C ALA A 537 12.58 15.83 -3.95
N VAL A 538 11.45 15.48 -3.31
CA VAL A 538 10.59 16.42 -2.55
C VAL A 538 10.54 16.09 -1.04
N GLY A 539 10.08 17.04 -0.24
CA GLY A 539 9.88 16.87 1.20
C GLY A 539 8.51 16.26 1.55
N PRO A 540 8.36 15.60 2.71
CA PRO A 540 7.09 14.97 3.12
C PRO A 540 5.84 15.84 3.12
N THR A 541 5.96 17.16 3.35
CA THR A 541 4.79 18.07 3.26
C THR A 541 4.46 18.50 1.83
N GLY A 542 5.26 18.10 0.82
CA GLY A 542 5.16 18.57 -0.56
C GLY A 542 5.68 19.99 -0.79
N GLN A 543 6.02 20.73 0.27
CA GLN A 543 6.33 22.14 0.22
C GLN A 543 7.76 22.45 -0.20
N GLU A 544 7.97 23.53 -0.96
CA GLU A 544 9.32 23.93 -1.40
C GLU A 544 10.27 24.20 -0.22
N TYR A 545 9.77 24.72 0.89
CA TYR A 545 10.56 24.97 2.09
C TYR A 545 10.92 23.67 2.84
N ASP A 546 10.27 22.54 2.55
CA ASP A 546 10.62 21.25 3.17
C ASP A 546 11.86 20.64 2.53
N LYS A 547 13.00 20.80 3.22
CA LYS A 547 14.28 20.21 2.84
C LYS A 547 14.55 18.84 3.48
N ARG A 548 13.62 18.28 4.27
CA ARG A 548 13.71 16.90 4.78
C ARG A 548 13.58 15.94 3.60
N ARG A 549 14.29 14.81 3.60
CA ARG A 549 14.12 13.73 2.63
C ARG A 549 13.93 12.41 3.36
N VAL A 550 13.00 11.60 2.87
CA VAL A 550 12.66 10.29 3.45
C VAL A 550 12.61 9.25 2.34
N PRO A 551 13.38 8.14 2.42
CA PRO A 551 13.34 7.10 1.39
C PRO A 551 12.06 6.24 1.46
N TYR A 552 11.28 6.38 2.53
CA TYR A 552 10.01 5.71 2.77
C TYR A 552 9.00 6.70 3.34
N TYR A 553 7.77 6.68 2.81
CA TYR A 553 6.72 7.61 3.21
C TYR A 553 5.36 6.94 3.35
N ALA A 554 4.48 7.51 4.19
CA ALA A 554 3.13 7.03 4.43
C ALA A 554 2.14 7.85 3.59
N ILE A 555 1.38 7.19 2.73
CA ILE A 555 0.37 7.85 1.87
C ILE A 555 -0.94 7.07 2.00
N SER A 556 -2.06 7.79 1.90
CA SER A 556 -3.41 7.25 1.82
C SER A 556 -4.03 7.56 0.46
N GLY A 557 -4.86 6.64 -0.02
CA GLY A 557 -5.58 6.75 -1.28
C GLY A 557 -5.99 5.37 -1.81
N THR A 558 -7.01 5.34 -2.66
CA THR A 558 -7.27 4.18 -3.54
C THR A 558 -6.09 3.90 -4.47
N SER A 559 -5.24 4.91 -4.71
CA SER A 559 -3.92 4.79 -5.32
C SER A 559 -2.96 3.84 -4.60
N MET A 560 -3.13 3.60 -3.29
CA MET A 560 -2.31 2.68 -2.50
C MET A 560 -2.97 1.30 -2.34
N SER A 561 -4.30 1.21 -2.42
CA SER A 561 -4.99 -0.09 -2.43
C SER A 561 -4.93 -0.77 -3.81
N CYS A 562 -4.99 -0.02 -4.90
CA CYS A 562 -4.75 -0.47 -6.28
C CYS A 562 -3.48 -1.36 -6.40
N PRO A 563 -2.27 -0.89 -6.06
CA PRO A 563 -1.04 -1.67 -6.16
C PRO A 563 -0.99 -2.87 -5.19
N HIS A 564 -1.74 -2.88 -4.08
CA HIS A 564 -1.87 -4.10 -3.28
C HIS A 564 -2.55 -5.22 -4.10
N VAL A 565 -3.63 -4.88 -4.83
CA VAL A 565 -4.33 -5.84 -5.70
C VAL A 565 -3.47 -6.21 -6.92
N SER A 566 -2.73 -5.26 -7.52
CA SER A 566 -1.76 -5.53 -8.59
C SER A 566 -0.65 -6.49 -8.15
N GLY A 567 -0.13 -6.31 -6.94
CA GLY A 567 0.88 -7.19 -6.35
C GLY A 567 0.36 -8.62 -6.16
N VAL A 568 -0.90 -8.80 -5.75
CA VAL A 568 -1.56 -10.12 -5.66
C VAL A 568 -1.83 -10.70 -7.05
N ALA A 569 -2.23 -9.88 -8.03
CA ALA A 569 -2.40 -10.32 -9.42
C ALA A 569 -1.08 -10.85 -10.02
N GLY A 570 0.07 -10.26 -9.68
CA GLY A 570 1.40 -10.77 -10.06
C GLY A 570 1.71 -12.16 -9.48
N LEU A 571 1.37 -12.39 -8.20
CA LEU A 571 1.48 -13.72 -7.58
C LEU A 571 0.54 -14.74 -8.27
N LEU A 572 -0.70 -14.35 -8.55
CA LEU A 572 -1.67 -15.20 -9.23
C LEU A 572 -1.25 -15.51 -10.67
N LYS A 573 -0.66 -14.58 -11.42
CA LYS A 573 -0.03 -14.84 -12.72
C LYS A 573 1.15 -15.80 -12.61
N THR A 574 1.96 -15.69 -11.55
CA THR A 574 3.13 -16.56 -11.35
C THR A 574 2.74 -18.00 -10.99
N LEU A 575 1.62 -18.17 -10.27
CA LEU A 575 1.05 -19.48 -9.93
C LEU A 575 0.22 -20.08 -11.07
N HIS A 576 -0.57 -19.23 -11.75
CA HIS A 576 -1.53 -19.62 -12.79
C HIS A 576 -1.31 -18.82 -14.10
N PRO A 577 -0.19 -19.02 -14.81
CA PRO A 577 0.18 -18.19 -15.97
C PRO A 577 -0.81 -18.25 -17.14
N LYS A 578 -1.66 -19.28 -17.19
CA LYS A 578 -2.71 -19.47 -18.21
C LYS A 578 -4.07 -18.91 -17.80
N TRP A 579 -4.21 -18.26 -16.65
CA TRP A 579 -5.47 -17.58 -16.29
C TRP A 579 -5.63 -16.27 -17.07
N SER A 580 -6.85 -16.07 -17.56
CA SER A 580 -7.31 -14.81 -18.14
C SER A 580 -7.35 -13.72 -17.06
N PRO A 581 -7.33 -12.43 -17.46
CA PRO A 581 -7.58 -11.31 -16.54
C PRO A 581 -8.90 -11.47 -15.77
N ALA A 582 -9.95 -11.94 -16.45
CA ALA A 582 -11.25 -12.22 -15.84
C ALA A 582 -11.21 -13.33 -14.78
N ALA A 583 -10.46 -14.41 -15.01
CA ALA A 583 -10.29 -15.48 -14.02
C ALA A 583 -9.51 -15.00 -12.79
N ILE A 584 -8.48 -14.16 -12.97
CA ILE A 584 -7.73 -13.55 -11.85
C ILE A 584 -8.61 -12.60 -11.05
N ARG A 585 -9.36 -11.70 -11.71
CA ARG A 585 -10.37 -10.85 -11.06
C ARG A 585 -11.39 -11.69 -10.29
N SER A 586 -11.92 -12.73 -10.92
CA SER A 586 -12.88 -13.62 -10.26
C SER A 586 -12.28 -14.29 -9.02
N ALA A 587 -11.04 -14.76 -9.07
CA ALA A 587 -10.39 -15.39 -7.92
C ALA A 587 -10.21 -14.41 -6.75
N ILE A 588 -9.84 -13.15 -7.05
CA ILE A 588 -9.72 -12.07 -6.06
C ILE A 588 -11.08 -11.74 -5.45
N MET A 589 -12.11 -11.52 -6.28
CA MET A 589 -13.46 -11.15 -5.82
C MET A 589 -14.12 -12.27 -5.02
N THR A 590 -14.13 -13.51 -5.54
CA THR A 590 -14.94 -14.58 -4.94
C THR A 590 -14.37 -15.18 -3.66
N SER A 591 -13.10 -14.89 -3.36
CA SER A 591 -12.40 -15.33 -2.14
C SER A 591 -12.36 -14.27 -1.03
N ALA A 592 -12.83 -13.05 -1.31
CA ALA A 592 -12.83 -11.91 -0.41
C ALA A 592 -13.65 -12.14 0.88
N THR A 593 -13.34 -11.37 1.93
CA THR A 593 -14.09 -11.35 3.19
C THR A 593 -14.88 -10.06 3.34
N ILE A 594 -16.09 -10.13 3.90
CA ILE A 594 -16.81 -8.95 4.41
C ILE A 594 -16.66 -8.76 5.92
N LEU A 595 -15.84 -9.60 6.56
CA LEU A 595 -15.59 -9.55 8.00
C LEU A 595 -14.30 -8.83 8.32
N ASP A 596 -14.31 -8.12 9.44
CA ASP A 596 -13.16 -7.45 10.03
C ASP A 596 -12.35 -8.39 10.98
N ASN A 597 -11.34 -7.84 11.65
CA ASN A 597 -10.52 -8.54 12.63
C ASN A 597 -11.20 -8.75 14.00
N ALA A 598 -12.43 -8.30 14.21
CA ALA A 598 -13.33 -8.69 15.28
C ALA A 598 -14.30 -9.82 14.86
N MET A 599 -14.30 -10.21 13.58
CA MET A 599 -15.25 -11.14 12.94
C MET A 599 -16.66 -10.57 12.72
N GLU A 600 -16.78 -9.23 12.74
CA GLU A 600 -18.02 -8.48 12.48
C GLU A 600 -18.03 -7.92 11.06
N SER A 601 -19.18 -7.47 10.55
CA SER A 601 -19.27 -6.81 9.24
C SER A 601 -18.34 -5.58 9.15
N ILE A 602 -17.60 -5.45 8.05
CA ILE A 602 -16.80 -4.25 7.75
C ILE A 602 -17.68 -3.01 7.83
N MET A 603 -17.27 -2.03 8.63
CA MET A 603 -17.94 -0.75 8.78
C MET A 603 -17.28 0.34 7.93
N ASN A 604 -17.99 1.44 7.72
CA ASN A 604 -17.40 2.69 7.27
C ASN A 604 -16.82 3.49 8.46
N ASN A 605 -16.05 4.53 8.16
CA ASN A 605 -15.45 5.42 9.16
C ASN A 605 -16.45 6.13 10.11
N SER A 606 -17.75 6.15 9.78
CA SER A 606 -18.81 6.64 10.68
C SER A 606 -19.43 5.54 11.54
N PHE A 607 -18.83 4.35 11.59
CA PHE A 607 -19.29 3.16 12.31
C PHE A 607 -20.68 2.63 11.90
N TYR A 608 -21.12 2.91 10.67
CA TYR A 608 -22.24 2.20 10.05
C TYR A 608 -21.72 1.03 9.21
N GLU A 609 -22.49 -0.05 9.11
CA GLU A 609 -22.17 -1.19 8.24
C GLU A 609 -21.91 -0.74 6.80
N ALA A 610 -20.79 -1.17 6.22
CA ALA A 610 -20.47 -0.89 4.83
C ALA A 610 -21.19 -1.89 3.91
N ASN A 611 -21.43 -1.47 2.67
CA ASN A 611 -22.16 -2.25 1.68
C ASN A 611 -21.29 -2.54 0.43
N PRO A 612 -21.74 -3.42 -0.47
CA PRO A 612 -21.06 -3.71 -1.74
C PRO A 612 -20.73 -2.49 -2.62
N PHE A 613 -21.45 -1.36 -2.53
CA PHE A 613 -21.04 -0.13 -3.23
C PHE A 613 -19.82 0.56 -2.60
N SER A 614 -19.43 0.18 -1.38
CA SER A 614 -18.22 0.65 -0.72
C SER A 614 -17.05 -0.32 -0.92
N TYR A 615 -17.24 -1.63 -0.66
CA TYR A 615 -16.14 -2.62 -0.69
C TYR A 615 -16.16 -3.58 -1.89
N GLY A 616 -17.14 -3.48 -2.79
CA GLY A 616 -17.33 -4.43 -3.89
C GLY A 616 -17.66 -5.84 -3.39
N ALA A 617 -16.79 -6.80 -3.68
CA ALA A 617 -16.87 -8.14 -3.14
C ALA A 617 -16.36 -8.25 -1.68
N GLY A 618 -15.66 -7.26 -1.13
CA GLY A 618 -15.12 -7.27 0.23
C GLY A 618 -13.61 -7.02 0.26
N HIS A 619 -12.99 -7.21 1.43
CA HIS A 619 -11.55 -7.07 1.62
C HIS A 619 -10.78 -8.27 1.04
N ILE A 620 -9.71 -7.98 0.30
CA ILE A 620 -8.92 -8.99 -0.41
C ILE A 620 -8.31 -10.05 0.52
N GLN A 621 -8.25 -11.30 0.03
CA GLN A 621 -7.74 -12.47 0.76
C GLN A 621 -6.70 -13.23 -0.11
N PRO A 622 -5.42 -12.80 -0.15
CA PRO A 622 -4.44 -13.30 -1.12
C PRO A 622 -4.24 -14.83 -1.09
N ASN A 623 -4.16 -15.42 0.12
CA ASN A 623 -3.99 -16.86 0.29
C ASN A 623 -5.23 -17.67 -0.14
N ARG A 624 -6.43 -17.09 -0.12
CA ARG A 624 -7.66 -17.74 -0.59
C ARG A 624 -7.82 -17.59 -2.10
N ALA A 625 -7.41 -16.45 -2.66
CA ALA A 625 -7.44 -16.20 -4.10
C ALA A 625 -6.52 -17.15 -4.90
N MET A 626 -5.50 -17.75 -4.28
CA MET A 626 -4.58 -18.69 -4.95
C MET A 626 -5.23 -20.01 -5.37
N ASP A 627 -6.32 -20.41 -4.69
CA ASP A 627 -7.07 -21.65 -4.96
C ASP A 627 -8.56 -21.40 -4.69
N PRO A 628 -9.27 -20.70 -5.60
CA PRO A 628 -10.66 -20.30 -5.41
C PRO A 628 -11.65 -21.43 -5.68
N GLY A 629 -11.21 -22.59 -6.20
CA GLY A 629 -12.09 -23.66 -6.68
C GLY A 629 -12.78 -23.33 -8.02
N LEU A 630 -13.63 -22.30 -8.06
CA LEU A 630 -14.35 -21.86 -9.27
C LEU A 630 -14.03 -20.41 -9.64
N VAL A 631 -14.10 -20.09 -10.94
CA VAL A 631 -14.00 -18.72 -11.47
C VAL A 631 -15.08 -18.40 -12.51
N TYR A 632 -15.56 -17.15 -12.50
CA TYR A 632 -16.40 -16.55 -13.53
C TYR A 632 -15.48 -16.03 -14.65
N ASP A 633 -15.21 -16.90 -15.61
CA ASP A 633 -14.28 -16.64 -16.72
C ASP A 633 -14.99 -15.94 -17.90
N LEU A 634 -14.28 -15.04 -18.57
CA LEU A 634 -14.75 -14.27 -19.74
C LEU A 634 -13.66 -14.29 -20.82
N GLY A 635 -14.07 -14.37 -22.08
CA GLY A 635 -13.20 -14.15 -23.24
C GLY A 635 -13.50 -12.82 -23.94
N ILE A 636 -12.66 -12.46 -24.91
CA ILE A 636 -12.78 -11.21 -25.69
C ILE A 636 -14.19 -11.05 -26.27
N LYS A 637 -14.75 -12.11 -26.87
CA LYS A 637 -16.11 -12.11 -27.45
C LYS A 637 -17.21 -11.78 -26.44
N ASP A 638 -17.03 -12.08 -25.15
CA ASP A 638 -18.02 -11.74 -24.12
C ASP A 638 -18.03 -10.23 -23.85
N TYR A 639 -16.87 -9.57 -23.87
CA TYR A 639 -16.76 -8.10 -23.80
C TYR A 639 -17.29 -7.43 -25.08
N LEU A 640 -16.99 -7.96 -26.27
CA LEU A 640 -17.53 -7.42 -27.53
C LEU A 640 -19.06 -7.54 -27.60
N ASN A 641 -19.64 -8.65 -27.10
CA ASN A 641 -21.10 -8.79 -26.97
C ASN A 641 -21.69 -7.82 -25.94
N LEU A 642 -20.96 -7.49 -24.85
CA LEU A 642 -21.37 -6.47 -23.90
C LEU A 642 -21.42 -5.08 -24.56
N LEU A 643 -20.37 -4.70 -25.32
CA LEU A 643 -20.35 -3.44 -26.08
C LEU A 643 -21.52 -3.35 -27.09
N CYS A 644 -21.82 -4.44 -27.81
CA CYS A 644 -23.01 -4.54 -28.66
C CYS A 644 -24.34 -4.33 -27.91
N SER A 645 -24.42 -4.72 -26.64
CA SER A 645 -25.59 -4.52 -25.78
C SER A 645 -25.68 -3.12 -25.18
N LEU A 646 -24.54 -2.45 -24.98
CA LEU A 646 -24.45 -1.04 -24.56
C LEU A 646 -24.72 -0.04 -25.69
N GLY A 647 -24.96 -0.52 -26.92
CA GLY A 647 -25.36 0.31 -28.07
C GLY A 647 -24.23 0.68 -29.03
N TYR A 648 -22.98 0.28 -28.75
CA TYR A 648 -21.88 0.44 -29.70
C TYR A 648 -22.17 -0.37 -30.97
N ASN A 649 -22.00 0.25 -32.14
CA ASN A 649 -22.36 -0.38 -33.41
C ASN A 649 -21.25 -1.29 -33.95
N ALA A 650 -21.60 -2.18 -34.88
CA ALA A 650 -20.69 -3.17 -35.43
C ALA A 650 -19.45 -2.55 -36.11
N MET A 651 -19.56 -1.37 -36.73
CA MET A 651 -18.43 -0.67 -37.34
C MET A 651 -17.47 -0.14 -36.27
N GLN A 652 -17.98 0.52 -35.22
CA GLN A 652 -17.18 0.97 -34.08
C GLN A 652 -16.44 -0.19 -33.41
N ILE A 653 -17.13 -1.32 -33.18
CA ILE A 653 -16.53 -2.50 -32.53
C ILE A 653 -15.51 -3.19 -33.44
N SER A 654 -15.73 -3.19 -34.77
CA SER A 654 -14.76 -3.72 -35.75
C SER A 654 -13.52 -2.83 -35.91
N MET A 655 -13.59 -1.54 -35.56
CA MET A 655 -12.43 -0.66 -35.46
C MET A 655 -11.70 -0.80 -34.11
N PHE A 656 -12.43 -1.18 -33.06
CA PHE A 656 -11.93 -1.33 -31.69
C PHE A 656 -11.36 -2.74 -31.38
N SER A 657 -11.45 -3.69 -32.30
CA SER A 657 -10.99 -5.06 -32.11
C SER A 657 -10.37 -5.64 -33.39
N ASP A 658 -9.60 -6.73 -33.25
CA ASP A 658 -8.90 -7.37 -34.36
C ASP A 658 -9.88 -8.06 -35.34
N GLY A 659 -10.48 -7.27 -36.22
CA GLY A 659 -11.27 -7.72 -37.36
C GLY A 659 -12.78 -7.45 -37.24
N ALA A 660 -13.50 -7.79 -38.31
CA ALA A 660 -14.93 -7.54 -38.40
C ALA A 660 -15.74 -8.31 -37.34
N TYR A 661 -16.47 -7.57 -36.50
CA TYR A 661 -17.35 -8.12 -35.47
C TYR A 661 -18.81 -7.76 -35.74
N ASN A 662 -19.66 -8.79 -35.88
CA ASN A 662 -21.10 -8.60 -36.05
C ASN A 662 -21.82 -8.71 -34.70
N CYS A 663 -22.58 -7.67 -34.33
CA CYS A 663 -23.47 -7.65 -33.16
C CYS A 663 -24.73 -8.53 -33.31
N SER A 664 -24.62 -9.68 -33.96
CA SER A 664 -25.70 -10.65 -34.15
C SER A 664 -26.14 -11.34 -32.85
N LYS A 665 -25.31 -11.28 -31.81
CA LYS A 665 -25.61 -11.77 -30.46
C LYS A 665 -25.45 -10.64 -29.43
N ARG A 666 -26.58 -10.06 -29.01
CA ARG A 666 -26.64 -9.22 -27.81
C ARG A 666 -26.87 -10.11 -26.59
N ILE A 667 -26.14 -9.86 -25.51
CA ILE A 667 -26.38 -10.48 -24.20
C ILE A 667 -27.29 -9.58 -23.37
N GLY A 668 -28.12 -10.12 -22.48
CA GLY A 668 -28.71 -9.30 -21.43
C GLY A 668 -27.59 -8.73 -20.55
N LEU A 669 -27.62 -7.44 -20.23
CA LEU A 669 -26.58 -6.82 -19.38
C LEU A 669 -26.47 -7.56 -18.03
N LEU A 670 -27.62 -7.94 -17.45
CA LEU A 670 -27.72 -8.75 -16.24
C LEU A 670 -27.07 -10.14 -16.38
N ASP A 671 -27.05 -10.74 -17.59
CA ASP A 671 -26.46 -12.06 -17.88
C ASP A 671 -24.93 -11.99 -18.13
N PHE A 672 -24.32 -10.80 -18.15
CA PHE A 672 -22.87 -10.67 -18.27
C PHE A 672 -22.19 -11.47 -17.15
N ASN A 673 -21.19 -12.29 -17.50
CA ASN A 673 -20.66 -13.33 -16.61
C ASN A 673 -19.68 -12.78 -15.55
N TYR A 674 -20.15 -11.83 -14.76
CA TYR A 674 -19.40 -11.12 -13.73
C TYR A 674 -19.46 -11.86 -12.38
N PRO A 675 -18.44 -11.73 -11.49
CA PRO A 675 -18.44 -12.35 -10.16
C PRO A 675 -19.45 -11.76 -9.16
N SER A 676 -20.34 -10.86 -9.58
CA SER A 676 -21.45 -10.29 -8.80
C SER A 676 -22.76 -10.31 -9.60
N ILE A 677 -23.87 -10.05 -8.93
CA ILE A 677 -25.21 -9.95 -9.52
C ILE A 677 -25.84 -8.63 -9.07
N THR A 678 -25.81 -7.61 -9.92
CA THR A 678 -26.50 -6.33 -9.66
C THR A 678 -27.76 -6.23 -10.52
N VAL A 679 -28.89 -5.91 -9.90
CA VAL A 679 -30.19 -5.68 -10.55
C VAL A 679 -30.68 -4.29 -10.14
N PRO A 680 -30.40 -3.24 -10.94
CA PRO A 680 -30.68 -1.85 -10.58
C PRO A 680 -32.16 -1.47 -10.67
N MET A 681 -32.99 -2.32 -11.27
CA MET A 681 -34.45 -2.24 -11.25
C MET A 681 -35.03 -3.66 -11.25
N LEU A 682 -35.60 -4.10 -10.13
CA LEU A 682 -36.35 -5.36 -10.02
C LEU A 682 -37.84 -5.06 -9.84
N SER A 683 -38.60 -5.12 -10.93
CA SER A 683 -40.06 -5.20 -10.90
C SER A 683 -40.50 -6.65 -11.10
N GLY A 684 -41.34 -7.17 -10.21
CA GLY A 684 -41.84 -8.55 -10.30
C GLY A 684 -40.75 -9.60 -10.09
N SER A 685 -40.35 -10.30 -11.16
CA SER A 685 -39.34 -11.38 -11.11
C SER A 685 -38.44 -11.37 -12.34
N ILE A 686 -37.13 -11.49 -12.10
CA ILE A 686 -36.08 -11.53 -13.12
C ILE A 686 -35.27 -12.82 -12.97
N MET A 687 -34.76 -13.35 -14.08
CA MET A 687 -33.88 -14.52 -14.13
C MET A 687 -32.54 -14.12 -14.73
N VAL A 688 -31.47 -14.40 -14.00
CA VAL A 688 -30.07 -14.08 -14.36
C VAL A 688 -29.28 -15.37 -14.55
N THR A 689 -28.46 -15.46 -15.58
CA THR A 689 -27.61 -16.61 -15.88
C THR A 689 -26.15 -16.30 -15.58
N ARG A 690 -25.43 -17.28 -15.03
CA ARG A 690 -23.98 -17.24 -14.81
C ARG A 690 -23.34 -18.56 -15.23
N THR A 691 -22.06 -18.52 -15.57
CA THR A 691 -21.25 -19.69 -15.93
C THR A 691 -19.93 -19.68 -15.19
N VAL A 692 -19.72 -20.72 -14.37
CA VAL A 692 -18.49 -20.92 -13.60
C VAL A 692 -17.63 -22.01 -14.24
N LYS A 693 -16.31 -21.77 -14.25
CA LYS A 693 -15.27 -22.72 -14.67
C LYS A 693 -14.61 -23.28 -13.42
N ASN A 694 -14.54 -24.61 -13.31
CA ASN A 694 -13.76 -25.25 -12.26
C ASN A 694 -12.26 -25.10 -12.55
N VAL A 695 -11.50 -24.55 -11.61
CA VAL A 695 -10.03 -24.45 -11.65
C VAL A 695 -9.34 -25.31 -10.58
N GLY A 696 -10.10 -25.81 -9.59
CA GLY A 696 -9.65 -26.80 -8.63
C GLY A 696 -9.89 -28.24 -9.07
N PHE A 697 -9.67 -29.19 -8.16
CA PHE A 697 -9.92 -30.62 -8.38
C PHE A 697 -11.42 -30.91 -8.67
N PRO A 698 -11.76 -32.09 -9.25
CA PRO A 698 -13.15 -32.50 -9.42
C PRO A 698 -13.91 -32.49 -8.08
N GLY A 699 -15.11 -31.90 -8.07
CA GLY A 699 -15.86 -31.62 -6.85
C GLY A 699 -17.34 -31.36 -7.12
N THR A 700 -18.14 -31.27 -6.06
CA THR A 700 -19.56 -30.89 -6.14
C THR A 700 -19.81 -29.72 -5.21
N TYR A 701 -20.21 -28.60 -5.80
CA TYR A 701 -20.51 -27.37 -5.08
C TYR A 701 -22.00 -27.27 -4.81
N ARG A 702 -22.37 -26.87 -3.59
CA ARG A 702 -23.75 -26.54 -3.18
C ARG A 702 -23.90 -25.01 -3.12
N ALA A 703 -25.04 -24.50 -3.61
CA ALA A 703 -25.39 -23.10 -3.44
C ALA A 703 -25.97 -22.85 -2.04
N SER A 704 -25.54 -21.76 -1.41
CA SER A 704 -26.18 -21.13 -0.25
C SER A 704 -26.41 -19.65 -0.53
N ILE A 705 -27.50 -19.11 -0.01
CA ILE A 705 -27.99 -17.76 -0.30
C ILE A 705 -28.19 -16.98 1.00
N LEU A 706 -27.75 -15.73 1.01
CA LEU A 706 -28.27 -14.69 1.90
C LEU A 706 -29.21 -13.82 1.05
N GLU A 707 -30.51 -13.81 1.34
CA GLU A 707 -31.47 -13.05 0.53
C GLU A 707 -31.36 -11.55 0.81
N PRO A 708 -31.31 -10.68 -0.22
CA PRO A 708 -31.46 -9.24 -0.02
C PRO A 708 -32.81 -8.90 0.62
N ASN A 709 -32.83 -7.91 1.51
CA ASN A 709 -34.08 -7.46 2.15
C ASN A 709 -35.14 -7.09 1.09
N GLY A 710 -36.39 -7.47 1.31
CA GLY A 710 -37.48 -7.29 0.35
C GLY A 710 -37.43 -8.18 -0.91
N VAL A 711 -36.43 -9.06 -1.08
CA VAL A 711 -36.25 -9.90 -2.28
C VAL A 711 -36.21 -11.38 -1.89
N SER A 712 -36.72 -12.25 -2.77
CA SER A 712 -36.52 -13.71 -2.72
C SER A 712 -35.56 -14.16 -3.82
N VAL A 713 -34.68 -15.12 -3.52
CA VAL A 713 -33.59 -15.54 -4.42
C VAL A 713 -33.51 -17.07 -4.49
N LEU A 714 -33.62 -17.61 -5.71
CA LEU A 714 -33.61 -19.07 -5.97
C LEU A 714 -32.59 -19.45 -7.05
N VAL A 715 -31.72 -20.42 -6.74
CA VAL A 715 -30.68 -20.90 -7.68
C VAL A 715 -31.04 -22.25 -8.29
N LYS A 716 -30.87 -22.39 -9.61
CA LYS A 716 -31.16 -23.61 -10.37
C LYS A 716 -29.99 -23.95 -11.33
N PRO A 717 -29.39 -25.16 -11.24
CA PRO A 717 -29.57 -26.17 -10.18
C PRO A 717 -28.99 -25.69 -8.84
N ALA A 718 -29.38 -26.31 -7.73
CA ALA A 718 -28.80 -26.01 -6.39
C ALA A 718 -27.42 -26.65 -6.16
N TYR A 719 -26.98 -27.53 -7.08
CA TYR A 719 -25.70 -28.25 -7.02
C TYR A 719 -25.00 -28.21 -8.38
N LEU A 720 -23.69 -28.00 -8.38
CA LEU A 720 -22.83 -28.07 -9.58
C LEU A 720 -21.75 -29.13 -9.39
N LYS A 721 -21.85 -30.23 -10.13
CA LYS A 721 -20.87 -31.32 -10.15
C LYS A 721 -19.91 -31.17 -11.32
N PHE A 722 -18.62 -31.08 -11.02
CA PHE A 722 -17.53 -31.02 -11.99
C PHE A 722 -16.72 -32.32 -11.94
N LYS A 723 -16.46 -32.90 -13.10
CA LYS A 723 -15.69 -34.14 -13.30
C LYS A 723 -14.23 -33.90 -13.61
N LYS A 724 -13.86 -32.68 -14.07
CA LYS A 724 -12.49 -32.31 -14.43
C LYS A 724 -12.20 -30.82 -14.23
N ILE A 725 -10.90 -30.48 -14.21
CA ILE A 725 -10.41 -29.11 -14.30
C ILE A 725 -10.82 -28.51 -15.66
N ASN A 726 -11.12 -27.21 -15.68
CA ASN A 726 -11.62 -26.43 -16.82
C ASN A 726 -13.02 -26.83 -17.33
N GLU A 727 -13.75 -27.73 -16.68
CA GLU A 727 -15.17 -27.93 -16.98
C GLU A 727 -15.97 -26.68 -16.59
N LYS A 728 -16.83 -26.22 -17.51
CA LYS A 728 -17.74 -25.09 -17.29
C LYS A 728 -19.15 -25.61 -16.99
N LYS A 729 -19.84 -24.97 -16.05
CA LYS A 729 -21.27 -25.19 -15.76
C LYS A 729 -21.99 -23.86 -15.65
N SER A 730 -23.19 -23.81 -16.20
CA SER A 730 -24.08 -22.66 -16.08
C SER A 730 -25.17 -22.91 -15.05
N PHE A 731 -25.56 -21.85 -14.35
CA PHE A 731 -26.68 -21.85 -13.41
C PHE A 731 -27.51 -20.58 -13.59
N LYS A 732 -28.73 -20.61 -13.07
CA LYS A 732 -29.72 -19.53 -13.11
C LYS A 732 -30.04 -19.07 -11.70
N VAL A 733 -30.11 -17.77 -11.49
CA VAL A 733 -30.55 -17.12 -10.26
C VAL A 733 -31.85 -16.38 -10.57
N VAL A 734 -32.93 -16.76 -9.89
CA VAL A 734 -34.24 -16.10 -10.02
C VAL A 734 -34.39 -15.17 -8.83
N LEU A 735 -34.55 -13.87 -9.10
CA LEU A 735 -34.82 -12.86 -8.09
C LEU A 735 -36.28 -12.42 -8.23
N LYS A 736 -37.00 -12.29 -7.12
CA LYS A 736 -38.41 -11.86 -7.11
C LYS A 736 -38.68 -10.94 -5.93
N ALA A 737 -39.27 -9.77 -6.20
CA ALA A 737 -39.64 -8.79 -5.18
C ALA A 737 -40.78 -9.33 -4.28
N LYS A 738 -40.63 -9.13 -2.96
CA LYS A 738 -41.65 -9.42 -1.94
C LYS A 738 -42.49 -8.15 -1.74
N GLY A 739 -43.53 -7.98 -2.56
CA GLY A 739 -44.21 -6.70 -2.84
C GLY A 739 -44.86 -5.92 -1.68
N ALA A 740 -44.66 -6.29 -0.41
CA ALA A 740 -45.08 -5.54 0.78
C ALA A 740 -43.89 -5.01 1.62
N SER A 741 -42.63 -5.24 1.20
CA SER A 741 -41.42 -4.81 1.91
C SER A 741 -40.39 -4.15 0.98
N VAL A 742 -40.87 -3.50 -0.08
CA VAL A 742 -40.03 -2.75 -1.02
C VAL A 742 -39.84 -1.33 -0.49
N THR A 743 -38.61 -0.96 -0.13
CA THR A 743 -38.28 0.39 0.36
C THR A 743 -37.98 1.39 -0.75
N GLY A 744 -37.83 0.93 -2.00
CA GLY A 744 -37.34 1.73 -3.14
C GLY A 744 -35.82 1.92 -3.17
N ASP A 745 -35.10 1.49 -2.12
CA ASP A 745 -33.65 1.54 -2.02
C ASP A 745 -32.97 0.23 -2.46
N TYR A 746 -31.64 0.26 -2.58
CA TYR A 746 -30.84 -0.94 -2.78
C TYR A 746 -30.78 -1.79 -1.50
N SER A 747 -31.05 -3.08 -1.65
CA SER A 747 -30.77 -4.11 -0.66
C SER A 747 -29.68 -5.07 -1.13
N PHE A 748 -29.02 -5.70 -0.16
CA PHE A 748 -27.79 -6.47 -0.36
C PHE A 748 -27.93 -7.89 0.19
N GLY A 749 -27.38 -8.86 -0.53
CA GLY A 749 -27.36 -10.28 -0.18
C GLY A 749 -26.22 -10.99 -0.89
N GLU A 750 -26.23 -12.32 -0.91
CA GLU A 750 -25.08 -13.12 -1.35
C GLU A 750 -25.48 -14.46 -1.98
N LEU A 751 -24.64 -14.92 -2.91
CA LEU A 751 -24.57 -16.30 -3.36
C LEU A 751 -23.19 -16.86 -3.03
N ILE A 752 -23.13 -17.99 -2.34
CA ILE A 752 -21.91 -18.76 -2.10
C ILE A 752 -22.06 -20.14 -2.73
N TRP A 753 -21.08 -20.55 -3.54
CA TRP A 753 -20.88 -21.95 -3.91
C TRP A 753 -19.81 -22.55 -3.01
N SER A 754 -20.11 -23.65 -2.31
CA SER A 754 -19.14 -24.35 -1.47
C SER A 754 -19.09 -25.86 -1.71
N ASP A 755 -17.88 -26.41 -1.70
CA ASP A 755 -17.56 -27.85 -1.73
C ASP A 755 -16.91 -28.31 -0.41
N THR A 756 -17.21 -27.63 0.71
CA THR A 756 -16.61 -27.72 2.06
C THR A 756 -15.21 -27.13 2.23
N LYS A 757 -14.38 -27.07 1.17
CA LYS A 757 -13.05 -26.43 1.21
C LYS A 757 -13.11 -25.00 0.68
N HIS A 758 -13.64 -24.84 -0.51
CA HIS A 758 -13.75 -23.57 -1.20
C HIS A 758 -15.08 -22.89 -0.86
N HIS A 759 -15.07 -21.57 -0.91
CA HIS A 759 -16.24 -20.72 -0.69
C HIS A 759 -16.18 -19.61 -1.75
N VAL A 760 -16.95 -19.78 -2.83
CA VAL A 760 -16.96 -18.90 -4.00
C VAL A 760 -18.13 -17.95 -3.84
N ARG A 761 -17.86 -16.80 -3.24
CA ARG A 761 -18.88 -15.80 -2.87
C ARG A 761 -19.09 -14.78 -3.99
N SER A 762 -20.34 -14.41 -4.22
CA SER A 762 -20.76 -13.36 -5.15
C SER A 762 -21.77 -12.45 -4.45
N PRO A 763 -21.52 -11.14 -4.33
CA PRO A 763 -22.52 -10.22 -3.79
C PRO A 763 -23.70 -10.10 -4.75
N ILE A 764 -24.89 -10.01 -4.17
CA ILE A 764 -26.16 -9.75 -4.83
C ILE A 764 -26.63 -8.37 -4.39
N VAL A 765 -26.89 -7.48 -5.35
CA VAL A 765 -27.24 -6.08 -5.12
C VAL A 765 -28.51 -5.76 -5.91
N VAL A 766 -29.60 -5.37 -5.24
CA VAL A 766 -30.92 -5.26 -5.89
C VAL A 766 -31.64 -4.02 -5.43
N LYS A 767 -32.14 -3.21 -6.36
CA LYS A 767 -33.13 -2.17 -6.09
C LYS A 767 -34.50 -2.70 -6.53
N ALA A 768 -35.33 -3.09 -5.57
CA ALA A 768 -36.70 -3.49 -5.85
C ALA A 768 -37.58 -2.24 -6.03
N ILE A 769 -38.54 -2.31 -6.95
CA ILE A 769 -39.49 -1.23 -7.30
C ILE A 769 -40.92 -1.76 -7.43
#